data_AF-A0A359AKP0-F1
#
_entry.id   AF-A0A359AKP0-F1
#
_cell.length_a   1.000
_cell.length_b   1.000
_cell.length_c   1.000
_cell.angle_alpha   90.00
_cell.angle_beta   90.00
_cell.angle_gamma   90.00
#
_symmetry.space_group_name_H-M   'P 1'
#
loop_
_entity.id
_entity.type
_entity.pdbx_description
1 polymer ?
#
loop_
_entity_poly.entity_id
_entity_poly.type
_entity_poly.pdbx_seq_one_letter_code
_entity_poly.pdbx_strand_id
1 'polypeptide(L)'
;MSKKSAKTSSKKPPVSPSDGYSAKHITVLEGLEPVRQRPGMYIGSTGTTGLHHLIWEVVDNAIDEAMAGFCNEITVRLLPNSQVEVIDNGRGIPVDIHKQYKVSALELVLTKLHAGGKFGAGGYKVSGGLHGVGVSVVNALSTLLKAEVRRDGGIFMQEYEHGRPIKKVKQIGKSKEHGTTITYHPDPKIFETLEYDWSTVLDHLRQQAYLTKGVKIIALDQRDPSAIKSYIFYFEGGVASYVRHMNRLQESKHENVFYIEKKTADEIVVEVALRYVEDMKDLVYTFANNIFNPEGGMHLMGFRTSLTRTLNSYARDKGYLKEKEENLTGEDVREGLTAVISVKLTNPQFEGQTKAKLGNPEVKTAVETIFGESFTTWLEEHPRDAEIIMGKCILAAKARAAAKIAREAVLRKGALEGFTLPGKLADCSSKDASVSELYIVEGDSAGGSGKQGRNREFQAILPLRGKILNVEKSRLDKILANNELKSLIIALGTNIGEMFDITKLRYHRVVIMTDADSVTGDTPILIYDKNKSLYSLVDIGAFVDGCISPKNYEVLACDSNNKNIEQKQLVDVVKHRRRTPIYEITTRCGYKIKVTAWHSVYVSGQDGLSEKRGDQIKVGDFLVVPRVLPNQNKQLTIDLTSAAMLHTEDLAIAIQNVVLEALPETAWVNLALEKWNQLQRQRELQGISRFAMADKVGVYKTVVQQWETKVDNVLPRAYQFRSYLSHLNWSGQPVISAFVPLADWPKPLSPSISLTYKNHSDVVPAAVDLDEDLAYLLGWYLGDGCFSATKNSPNRFILSLGGNKNFVYFERLKDVLEKTIKARAIKATNRACREIHFHSFTFRLLLETLDLLGKKAHEKFVPDQLFNVADEIKMAFLQGLLESDGAVVVSSAGRTDKAFIGHTTCSRRLADGIITLYRQMGIFPAVTCRPPFTHTSKGITYCGNFDRYDIIVTTKEQISKMSPVWKNHKNAKRLARYLSDNPQYPNLGKRYIEKISQDLMAIPVMRVKRVKCNDDFVYDLTVQGHPNFIAGNGGLLVHNTDGAHIRTLLLTFFYRYFPDLITRGHIFIAQPPLYRVQVGKEVKYFFHDEDKDKYLAELAKYKAAAAKEKNKKDAVVEGAVEGEEEGEASATVGGVKVNIQRFKGLGEMNPEQLWETTMDPERRLMKLVTVDDAAKADEIFDILMGDEVEPRKRFIQTHAKSVKNLDV
;
A
#
# COMPACT_ATOMS: atom_id res chain seq x y z
N MET A 1 -43.76 20.11 -78.64
CA MET A 1 -44.72 18.99 -78.47
C MET A 1 -43.94 17.79 -77.93
N SER A 2 -44.29 17.00 -76.91
CA SER A 2 -45.13 17.15 -75.71
C SER A 2 -44.73 16.07 -74.68
N LYS A 3 -44.49 16.51 -73.43
CA LYS A 3 -44.78 15.89 -72.10
C LYS A 3 -44.17 14.53 -71.64
N LYS A 4 -43.43 14.67 -70.51
CA LYS A 4 -43.46 13.91 -69.23
C LYS A 4 -42.96 12.43 -69.23
N SER A 5 -42.13 11.92 -68.31
CA SER A 5 -41.75 12.30 -66.93
C SER A 5 -40.43 11.62 -66.49
N ALA A 6 -39.54 12.43 -65.87
CA ALA A 6 -38.46 12.19 -64.89
C ALA A 6 -37.48 10.98 -64.99
N LYS A 7 -36.18 11.35 -65.11
CA LYS A 7 -34.95 10.55 -65.07
C LYS A 7 -34.74 9.84 -63.72
N THR A 8 -34.33 8.56 -63.77
CA THR A 8 -33.59 7.87 -62.71
C THR A 8 -32.31 7.27 -63.30
N SER A 9 -31.19 7.53 -62.64
CA SER A 9 -29.82 7.23 -63.06
C SER A 9 -29.50 5.72 -63.08
N SER A 10 -28.75 5.33 -64.11
CA SER A 10 -28.29 3.99 -64.48
C SER A 10 -27.83 3.08 -63.34
N LYS A 11 -28.50 1.92 -63.21
CA LYS A 11 -28.06 0.77 -62.41
C LYS A 11 -26.70 0.25 -62.92
N LYS A 12 -25.76 0.03 -62.00
CA LYS A 12 -24.54 -0.78 -62.23
C LYS A 12 -24.94 -2.23 -62.57
N PRO A 13 -24.14 -2.94 -63.41
CA PRO A 13 -24.43 -4.31 -63.83
C PRO A 13 -24.34 -5.30 -62.65
N PRO A 14 -25.03 -6.46 -62.74
CA PRO A 14 -24.96 -7.50 -61.73
C PRO A 14 -23.56 -8.11 -61.72
N VAL A 15 -22.97 -8.24 -60.52
CA VAL A 15 -21.73 -8.99 -60.33
C VAL A 15 -22.02 -10.46 -60.61
N SER A 16 -21.31 -11.01 -61.59
CA SER A 16 -21.35 -12.42 -61.98
C SER A 16 -20.93 -13.34 -60.83
N PRO A 17 -21.66 -14.44 -60.55
CA PRO A 17 -21.13 -15.52 -59.72
C PRO A 17 -20.20 -16.36 -60.60
N SER A 18 -18.93 -15.98 -60.66
CA SER A 18 -17.91 -16.78 -61.33
C SER A 18 -16.56 -16.67 -60.59
N ASP A 19 -16.48 -17.35 -59.46
CA ASP A 19 -15.31 -18.17 -59.16
C ASP A 19 -15.82 -19.42 -58.43
N GLY A 20 -15.93 -20.51 -59.19
CA GLY A 20 -16.47 -21.76 -58.70
C GLY A 20 -15.53 -22.37 -57.67
N TYR A 21 -16.06 -22.62 -56.46
CA TYR A 21 -15.44 -23.47 -55.44
C TYR A 21 -15.22 -24.88 -56.02
N SER A 22 -14.05 -25.08 -56.63
CA SER A 22 -13.58 -26.33 -57.23
C SER A 22 -12.54 -27.01 -56.34
N ALA A 23 -12.17 -28.26 -56.65
CA ALA A 23 -11.13 -29.00 -55.92
C ALA A 23 -9.79 -28.24 -55.77
N LYS A 24 -9.48 -27.28 -56.66
CA LYS A 24 -8.29 -26.42 -56.57
C LYS A 24 -8.30 -25.46 -55.36
N HIS A 25 -9.47 -25.26 -54.74
CA HIS A 25 -9.64 -24.45 -53.52
C HIS A 25 -9.54 -25.29 -52.23
N ILE A 26 -9.43 -26.62 -52.35
CA ILE A 26 -9.17 -27.52 -51.23
C ILE A 26 -7.66 -27.63 -51.05
N THR A 27 -7.12 -26.90 -50.08
CA THR A 27 -5.70 -26.97 -49.71
C THR A 27 -5.50 -28.02 -48.63
N VAL A 28 -4.80 -29.11 -48.97
CA VAL A 28 -4.35 -30.11 -47.99
C VAL A 28 -3.02 -29.65 -47.42
N LEU A 29 -2.95 -29.47 -46.10
CA LEU A 29 -1.72 -29.11 -45.39
C LEU A 29 -1.06 -30.39 -44.89
N GLU A 30 0.17 -30.66 -45.33
CA GLU A 30 0.92 -31.87 -44.97
C GLU A 30 1.98 -31.60 -43.88
N GLY A 31 2.33 -32.62 -43.10
CA GLY A 31 3.35 -32.53 -42.05
C GLY A 31 2.98 -31.56 -40.92
N LEU A 32 3.85 -30.58 -40.65
CA LEU A 32 3.67 -29.59 -39.57
C LEU A 32 3.11 -28.23 -40.04
N GLU A 33 2.81 -28.10 -41.34
CA GLU A 33 2.19 -26.88 -41.88
C GLU A 33 0.82 -26.53 -41.27
N PRO A 34 -0.06 -27.49 -40.91
CA PRO A 34 -1.31 -27.19 -40.21
C PRO A 34 -1.09 -26.46 -38.88
N VAL A 35 -0.04 -26.84 -38.15
CA VAL A 35 0.29 -26.26 -36.83
C VAL A 35 0.70 -24.80 -36.98
N ARG A 36 1.52 -24.48 -37.99
CA ARG A 36 1.99 -23.11 -38.26
C ARG A 36 0.89 -22.19 -38.79
N GLN A 37 -0.05 -22.72 -39.58
CA GLN A 37 -1.19 -21.96 -40.10
C GLN A 37 -2.26 -21.71 -39.02
N ARG A 38 -2.44 -22.63 -38.08
CA ARG A 38 -3.45 -22.55 -37.01
C ARG A 38 -2.87 -22.87 -35.63
N PRO A 39 -1.93 -22.05 -35.13
CA PRO A 39 -1.23 -22.31 -33.86
C PRO A 39 -2.17 -22.36 -32.65
N GLY A 40 -3.20 -21.51 -32.62
CA GLY A 40 -4.16 -21.46 -31.51
C GLY A 40 -4.91 -22.77 -31.24
N MET A 41 -5.05 -23.66 -32.24
CA MET A 41 -5.65 -24.99 -32.01
C MET A 41 -4.76 -25.93 -31.20
N TYR A 42 -3.45 -25.69 -31.17
CA TYR A 42 -2.48 -26.56 -30.52
C TYR A 42 -1.95 -25.98 -29.20
N ILE A 43 -1.75 -24.66 -29.15
CA ILE A 43 -1.20 -23.95 -27.97
C ILE A 43 -2.17 -22.96 -27.32
N GLY A 44 -3.43 -22.92 -27.79
CA GLY A 44 -4.50 -22.07 -27.26
C GLY A 44 -4.46 -20.62 -27.77
N SER A 45 -3.32 -19.94 -27.63
CA SER A 45 -3.14 -18.53 -28.00
C SER A 45 -1.77 -18.29 -28.62
N THR A 46 -1.59 -17.21 -29.39
CA THR A 46 -0.29 -16.72 -29.89
C THR A 46 0.31 -15.61 -29.02
N GLY A 47 -0.35 -15.26 -27.92
CA GLY A 47 0.15 -14.34 -26.90
C GLY A 47 1.08 -15.01 -25.88
N THR A 48 1.27 -14.37 -24.73
CA THR A 48 2.18 -14.83 -23.66
C THR A 48 1.89 -16.25 -23.17
N THR A 49 0.62 -16.61 -22.98
CA THR A 49 0.20 -17.92 -22.47
C THR A 49 0.61 -19.06 -23.41
N GLY A 50 0.46 -18.87 -24.72
CA GLY A 50 0.89 -19.84 -25.71
C GLY A 50 2.41 -19.94 -25.85
N LEU A 51 3.12 -18.82 -25.67
CA LEU A 51 4.58 -18.82 -25.62
C LEU A 51 5.10 -19.65 -24.44
N HIS A 52 4.52 -19.48 -23.25
CA HIS A 52 4.84 -20.32 -22.08
C HIS A 52 4.48 -21.78 -22.29
N HIS A 53 3.39 -22.05 -23.03
CA HIS A 53 2.96 -23.42 -23.35
C HIS A 53 4.02 -24.24 -24.08
N LEU A 54 4.89 -23.60 -24.87
CA LEU A 54 6.03 -24.29 -25.48
C LEU A 54 7.01 -24.84 -24.44
N ILE A 55 7.22 -24.14 -23.33
CA ILE A 55 8.07 -24.61 -22.23
C ILE A 55 7.41 -25.81 -21.56
N TRP A 56 6.11 -25.72 -21.25
CA TRP A 56 5.35 -26.80 -20.61
C TRP A 56 5.45 -28.09 -21.40
N GLU A 57 5.24 -28.05 -22.71
CA GLU A 57 5.29 -29.26 -23.55
C GLU A 57 6.66 -29.97 -23.52
N VAL A 58 7.76 -29.22 -23.43
CA VAL A 58 9.11 -29.83 -23.35
C VAL A 58 9.39 -30.33 -21.93
N VAL A 59 9.02 -29.55 -20.91
CA VAL A 59 9.22 -29.93 -19.50
C VAL A 59 8.36 -31.14 -19.13
N ASP A 60 7.11 -31.22 -19.58
CA ASP A 60 6.21 -32.32 -19.32
C ASP A 60 6.75 -33.64 -19.88
N ASN A 61 7.45 -33.60 -21.03
CA ASN A 61 8.13 -34.80 -21.55
C ASN A 61 9.28 -35.26 -20.65
N ALA A 62 10.02 -34.32 -20.05
CA ALA A 62 11.06 -34.65 -19.07
C ALA A 62 10.46 -35.17 -17.75
N ILE A 63 9.33 -34.60 -17.31
CA ILE A 63 8.57 -35.06 -16.15
C ILE A 63 8.00 -36.47 -16.38
N ASP A 64 7.53 -36.79 -17.58
CA ASP A 64 7.07 -38.14 -17.94
C ASP A 64 8.21 -39.18 -17.81
N GLU A 65 9.45 -38.83 -18.19
CA GLU A 65 10.63 -39.67 -17.93
C GLU A 65 10.95 -39.81 -16.43
N ALA A 66 10.71 -38.75 -15.66
CA ALA A 66 10.91 -38.76 -14.21
C ALA A 66 9.86 -39.61 -13.50
N MET A 67 8.59 -39.52 -13.91
CA MET A 67 7.50 -40.38 -13.43
C MET A 67 7.73 -41.86 -13.77
N ALA A 68 8.42 -42.14 -14.87
CA ALA A 68 8.85 -43.50 -15.23
C ALA A 68 10.05 -44.00 -14.39
N GLY A 69 10.64 -43.15 -13.55
CA GLY A 69 11.74 -43.48 -12.64
C GLY A 69 13.14 -43.40 -13.26
N PHE A 70 13.28 -42.82 -14.45
CA PHE A 70 14.56 -42.75 -15.15
C PHE A 70 15.22 -41.37 -15.14
N CYS A 71 14.47 -40.31 -14.83
CA CYS A 71 14.98 -38.94 -14.71
C CYS A 71 14.86 -38.46 -13.27
N ASN A 72 15.89 -37.81 -12.75
CA ASN A 72 15.90 -37.22 -11.41
C ASN A 72 16.35 -35.75 -11.39
N GLU A 73 16.87 -35.22 -12.50
CA GLU A 73 17.27 -33.82 -12.64
C GLU A 73 16.77 -33.24 -13.96
N ILE A 74 16.07 -32.11 -13.88
CA ILE A 74 15.58 -31.35 -15.03
C ILE A 74 16.10 -29.92 -14.90
N THR A 75 16.75 -29.40 -15.93
CA THR A 75 17.22 -28.02 -15.99
C THR A 75 16.51 -27.26 -17.10
N VAL A 76 15.91 -26.12 -16.75
CA VAL A 76 15.28 -25.18 -17.70
C VAL A 76 16.08 -23.89 -17.68
N ARG A 77 16.58 -23.47 -18.85
CA ARG A 77 17.33 -22.23 -19.02
C ARG A 77 16.63 -21.29 -19.99
N LEU A 78 16.43 -20.05 -19.55
CA LEU A 78 16.08 -18.94 -20.44
C LEU A 78 17.37 -18.23 -20.83
N LEU A 79 17.74 -18.33 -22.10
CA LEU A 79 18.96 -17.81 -22.68
C LEU A 79 18.70 -16.46 -23.40
N PRO A 80 19.75 -15.69 -23.75
CA PRO A 80 19.58 -14.46 -24.54
C PRO A 80 18.85 -14.71 -25.87
N ASN A 81 18.22 -13.66 -26.43
CA ASN A 81 17.42 -13.73 -27.67
C ASN A 81 16.20 -14.67 -27.58
N SER A 82 15.55 -14.73 -26.41
CA SER A 82 14.35 -15.53 -26.16
C SER A 82 14.51 -17.02 -26.47
N GLN A 83 15.75 -17.53 -26.37
CA GLN A 83 16.04 -18.94 -26.55
C GLN A 83 15.72 -19.71 -25.25
N VAL A 84 15.15 -20.90 -25.39
CA VAL A 84 14.88 -21.79 -24.25
C VAL A 84 15.63 -23.09 -24.43
N GLU A 85 16.25 -23.55 -23.35
CA GLU A 85 16.93 -24.85 -23.28
C GLU A 85 16.33 -25.67 -22.13
N VAL A 86 15.89 -26.89 -22.43
CA VAL A 86 15.43 -27.86 -21.44
C VAL A 86 16.31 -29.10 -21.52
N ILE A 87 16.88 -29.48 -20.38
CA ILE A 87 17.80 -30.60 -20.22
C ILE A 87 17.20 -31.58 -19.23
N ASP A 88 17.08 -32.84 -19.61
CA ASP A 88 16.77 -33.95 -18.72
C ASP A 88 17.93 -34.96 -18.68
N ASN A 89 17.99 -35.74 -17.61
CA ASN A 89 18.90 -36.88 -17.48
C ASN A 89 18.19 -38.23 -17.55
N GLY A 90 17.08 -38.30 -18.31
CA GLY A 90 16.33 -39.52 -18.55
C GLY A 90 17.02 -40.48 -19.52
N ARG A 91 16.26 -41.40 -20.12
CA ARG A 91 16.82 -42.43 -21.02
C ARG A 91 17.34 -41.89 -22.37
N GLY A 92 16.93 -40.68 -22.74
CA GLY A 92 17.18 -40.10 -24.07
C GLY A 92 16.22 -40.63 -25.14
N ILE A 93 15.74 -39.76 -26.04
CA ILE A 93 14.87 -40.12 -27.16
C ILE A 93 15.57 -41.15 -28.09
N PRO A 94 14.92 -42.23 -28.53
CA PRO A 94 15.53 -43.20 -29.43
C PRO A 94 16.01 -42.58 -30.76
N VAL A 95 17.18 -43.01 -31.23
CA VAL A 95 17.84 -42.46 -32.45
C VAL A 95 17.95 -43.49 -33.58
N ASP A 96 17.51 -44.72 -33.35
CA ASP A 96 17.47 -45.80 -34.33
C ASP A 96 16.48 -45.53 -35.47
N ILE A 97 16.74 -46.15 -36.62
CA ILE A 97 15.90 -45.98 -37.82
C ILE A 97 14.57 -46.72 -37.60
N HIS A 98 13.45 -45.99 -37.70
CA HIS A 98 12.12 -46.57 -37.59
C HIS A 98 11.78 -47.44 -38.81
N LYS A 99 11.45 -48.72 -38.59
CA LYS A 99 11.25 -49.74 -39.64
C LYS A 99 10.25 -49.32 -40.73
N GLN A 100 9.15 -48.66 -40.37
CA GLN A 100 8.11 -48.24 -41.32
C GLN A 100 8.44 -46.93 -42.07
N TYR A 101 9.05 -45.96 -41.39
CA TYR A 101 9.21 -44.59 -41.90
C TYR A 101 10.62 -44.31 -42.44
N LYS A 102 11.57 -45.23 -42.22
CA LYS A 102 12.95 -45.19 -42.73
C LYS A 102 13.75 -43.93 -42.35
N VAL A 103 13.28 -43.18 -41.36
CA VAL A 103 13.97 -42.05 -40.70
C VAL A 103 14.28 -42.42 -39.25
N SER A 104 15.15 -41.68 -38.57
CA SER A 104 15.42 -41.91 -37.15
C SER A 104 14.15 -41.68 -36.30
N ALA A 105 14.04 -42.36 -35.17
CA ALA A 105 12.94 -42.14 -34.24
C ALA A 105 12.94 -40.69 -33.70
N LEU A 106 14.11 -40.09 -33.48
CA LEU A 106 14.26 -38.67 -33.14
C LEU A 106 13.64 -37.74 -34.19
N GLU A 107 13.95 -37.97 -35.47
CA GLU A 107 13.37 -37.19 -36.57
C GLU A 107 11.86 -37.39 -36.68
N LEU A 108 11.40 -38.63 -36.51
CA LEU A 108 9.99 -38.98 -36.59
C LEU A 108 9.15 -38.26 -35.53
N VAL A 109 9.60 -38.25 -34.27
CA VAL A 109 8.88 -37.61 -33.15
C VAL A 109 8.85 -36.08 -33.29
N LEU A 110 9.88 -35.48 -33.87
CA LEU A 110 9.98 -34.03 -34.03
C LEU A 110 9.30 -33.50 -35.30
N THR A 111 9.09 -34.33 -36.33
CA THR A 111 8.55 -33.89 -37.64
C THR A 111 7.15 -34.39 -37.93
N LYS A 112 6.63 -35.35 -37.16
CA LYS A 112 5.30 -35.94 -37.39
C LYS A 112 4.40 -35.76 -36.18
N LEU A 113 3.17 -35.32 -36.43
CA LEU A 113 2.12 -35.28 -35.41
C LEU A 113 1.69 -36.71 -35.04
N HIS A 114 1.33 -36.91 -33.78
CA HIS A 114 0.89 -38.21 -33.23
C HIS A 114 1.97 -39.30 -33.34
N ALA A 115 3.25 -38.92 -33.24
CA ALA A 115 4.37 -39.83 -33.23
C ALA A 115 5.05 -39.81 -31.85
N GLY A 116 5.01 -40.94 -31.12
CA GLY A 116 5.66 -41.04 -29.81
C GLY A 116 5.48 -42.41 -29.15
N GLY A 117 6.34 -42.73 -28.19
CA GLY A 117 6.29 -44.00 -27.43
C GLY A 117 5.11 -44.10 -26.45
N LYS A 118 4.23 -43.09 -26.40
CA LYS A 118 3.12 -42.97 -25.46
C LYS A 118 1.84 -43.70 -25.90
N PHE A 119 1.81 -44.26 -27.12
CA PHE A 119 0.65 -44.95 -27.70
C PHE A 119 0.70 -46.48 -27.65
N GLY A 120 1.80 -47.07 -27.18
CA GLY A 120 2.00 -48.52 -27.11
C GLY A 120 2.12 -49.03 -25.68
N ALA A 121 1.77 -50.29 -25.44
CA ALA A 121 1.76 -50.94 -24.12
C ALA A 121 3.14 -51.05 -23.42
N GLY A 122 4.24 -50.61 -24.05
CA GLY A 122 5.62 -50.84 -23.58
C GLY A 122 6.47 -49.59 -23.30
N GLY A 123 6.00 -48.36 -23.59
CA GLY A 123 6.81 -47.14 -23.50
C GLY A 123 6.75 -46.43 -22.14
N TYR A 124 5.58 -45.89 -21.78
CA TYR A 124 5.30 -45.22 -20.51
C TYR A 124 4.09 -45.89 -19.85
N LYS A 125 4.21 -46.27 -18.56
CA LYS A 125 3.08 -46.86 -17.79
C LYS A 125 2.10 -45.82 -17.26
N VAL A 126 2.56 -44.59 -17.02
CA VAL A 126 1.78 -43.44 -16.57
C VAL A 126 2.43 -42.20 -17.21
N SER A 127 1.66 -41.37 -17.90
CA SER A 127 2.17 -40.12 -18.52
C SER A 127 1.07 -39.08 -18.63
N GLY A 128 1.42 -37.80 -18.59
CA GLY A 128 0.49 -36.69 -18.86
C GLY A 128 0.26 -36.44 -20.36
N GLY A 129 1.26 -36.74 -21.19
CA GLY A 129 1.22 -36.50 -22.64
C GLY A 129 0.42 -37.54 -23.43
N LEU A 130 -0.86 -37.32 -23.68
CA LEU A 130 -1.72 -38.31 -24.37
C LEU A 130 -1.66 -38.30 -25.91
N HIS A 131 -1.26 -37.19 -26.54
CA HIS A 131 -1.56 -36.94 -27.95
C HIS A 131 -0.35 -37.04 -28.89
N GLY A 132 0.88 -37.16 -28.37
CA GLY A 132 2.10 -37.30 -29.18
C GLY A 132 2.35 -36.15 -30.16
N VAL A 133 1.92 -34.93 -29.81
CA VAL A 133 2.05 -33.72 -30.64
C VAL A 133 2.92 -32.62 -30.00
N GLY A 134 3.26 -32.73 -28.72
CA GLY A 134 3.88 -31.64 -27.94
C GLY A 134 5.17 -31.11 -28.54
N VAL A 135 6.23 -31.94 -28.58
CA VAL A 135 7.56 -31.50 -29.05
C VAL A 135 7.60 -31.20 -30.56
N SER A 136 6.73 -31.84 -31.36
CA SER A 136 6.59 -31.53 -32.79
C SER A 136 5.88 -30.19 -33.03
N VAL A 137 4.93 -29.81 -32.16
CA VAL A 137 4.35 -28.45 -32.15
C VAL A 137 5.42 -27.42 -31.77
N VAL A 138 6.24 -27.68 -30.75
CA VAL A 138 7.37 -26.79 -30.39
C VAL A 138 8.32 -26.62 -31.57
N ASN A 139 8.67 -27.71 -32.26
CA ASN A 139 9.50 -27.65 -33.46
C ASN A 139 8.86 -26.84 -34.60
N ALA A 140 7.56 -27.05 -34.85
CA ALA A 140 6.82 -26.32 -35.87
C ALA A 140 6.76 -24.81 -35.60
N LEU A 141 6.58 -24.41 -34.34
CA LEU A 141 6.41 -23.02 -33.92
C LEU A 141 7.74 -22.31 -33.60
N SER A 142 8.87 -22.96 -33.86
CA SER A 142 10.21 -22.40 -33.68
C SER A 142 10.84 -22.00 -35.01
N THR A 143 11.70 -20.97 -35.00
CA THR A 143 12.59 -20.66 -36.13
C THR A 143 13.67 -21.72 -36.25
N LEU A 144 14.36 -22.00 -35.14
CA LEU A 144 15.38 -23.03 -35.03
C LEU A 144 15.10 -23.90 -33.80
N LEU A 145 15.19 -25.22 -33.97
CA LEU A 145 15.20 -26.18 -32.86
C LEU A 145 16.40 -27.11 -33.03
N LYS A 146 17.11 -27.33 -31.93
CA LYS A 146 18.23 -28.27 -31.83
C LYS A 146 17.89 -29.31 -30.78
N ALA A 147 17.96 -30.58 -31.18
CA ALA A 147 17.78 -31.71 -30.28
C ALA A 147 19.11 -32.46 -30.13
N GLU A 148 19.64 -32.53 -28.91
CA GLU A 148 20.80 -33.34 -28.56
C GLU A 148 20.38 -34.49 -27.65
N VAL A 149 20.73 -35.72 -28.02
CA VAL A 149 20.41 -36.93 -27.28
C VAL A 149 21.71 -37.60 -26.84
N ARG A 150 21.84 -37.86 -25.55
CA ARG A 150 22.91 -38.68 -24.97
C ARG A 150 22.33 -40.07 -24.73
N ARG A 151 22.79 -41.06 -25.50
CA ARG A 151 22.31 -42.45 -25.41
C ARG A 151 23.32 -43.42 -26.04
N ASP A 152 23.33 -44.68 -25.60
CA ASP A 152 24.09 -45.77 -26.22
C ASP A 152 25.60 -45.46 -26.43
N GLY A 153 26.21 -44.72 -25.50
CA GLY A 153 27.64 -44.35 -25.56
C GLY A 153 27.97 -43.15 -26.47
N GLY A 154 26.97 -42.55 -27.11
CA GLY A 154 27.11 -41.46 -28.08
C GLY A 154 26.32 -40.20 -27.72
N ILE A 155 26.76 -39.07 -28.29
CA ILE A 155 25.98 -37.83 -28.34
C ILE A 155 25.48 -37.67 -29.77
N PHE A 156 24.18 -37.74 -29.95
CA PHE A 156 23.50 -37.59 -31.24
C PHE A 156 22.85 -36.22 -31.30
N MET A 157 22.89 -35.57 -32.47
CA MET A 157 22.32 -34.24 -32.64
C MET A 157 21.59 -34.13 -33.98
N GLN A 158 20.48 -33.39 -33.97
CA GLN A 158 19.76 -32.96 -35.16
C GLN A 158 19.21 -31.54 -34.99
N GLU A 159 19.28 -30.75 -36.07
CA GLU A 159 18.79 -29.38 -36.15
C GLU A 159 17.62 -29.28 -37.12
N TYR A 160 16.68 -28.39 -36.81
CA TYR A 160 15.45 -28.17 -37.55
C TYR A 160 15.23 -26.67 -37.74
N GLU A 161 14.73 -26.30 -38.93
CA GLU A 161 14.30 -24.95 -39.26
C GLU A 161 12.82 -24.98 -39.62
N HIS A 162 11.98 -24.22 -38.89
CA HIS A 162 10.53 -24.19 -39.09
C HIS A 162 9.86 -25.58 -39.15
N GLY A 163 10.30 -26.51 -38.30
CA GLY A 163 9.79 -27.89 -38.25
C GLY A 163 10.40 -28.86 -39.27
N ARG A 164 11.31 -28.41 -40.15
CA ARG A 164 11.94 -29.23 -41.19
C ARG A 164 13.38 -29.59 -40.80
N PRO A 165 13.81 -30.85 -40.90
CA PRO A 165 15.17 -31.25 -40.55
C PRO A 165 16.18 -30.67 -41.55
N ILE A 166 17.23 -30.00 -41.05
CA ILE A 166 18.29 -29.42 -41.88
C ILE A 166 19.23 -30.52 -42.39
N LYS A 167 19.54 -31.49 -41.51
CA LYS A 167 20.42 -32.64 -41.77
C LYS A 167 19.86 -33.89 -41.08
N LYS A 168 20.32 -35.06 -41.51
CA LYS A 168 20.07 -36.33 -40.80
C LYS A 168 20.79 -36.35 -39.45
N VAL A 169 20.27 -37.14 -38.50
CA VAL A 169 20.89 -37.35 -37.18
C VAL A 169 22.38 -37.71 -37.34
N LYS A 170 23.24 -36.99 -36.62
CA LYS A 170 24.68 -37.21 -36.61
C LYS A 170 25.17 -37.46 -35.19
N GLN A 171 26.06 -38.44 -35.03
CA GLN A 171 26.83 -38.59 -33.79
C GLN A 171 27.95 -37.53 -33.76
N ILE A 172 27.89 -36.63 -32.78
CA ILE A 172 28.84 -35.52 -32.62
C ILE A 172 29.91 -35.79 -31.56
N GLY A 173 29.72 -36.81 -30.72
CA GLY A 173 30.69 -37.18 -29.68
C GLY A 173 30.38 -38.52 -29.01
N LYS A 174 31.21 -38.87 -28.03
CA LYS A 174 30.99 -40.01 -27.11
C LYS A 174 30.57 -39.46 -25.75
N SER A 175 29.62 -40.12 -25.08
CA SER A 175 29.24 -39.80 -23.70
C SER A 175 28.85 -41.08 -22.97
N LYS A 176 29.11 -41.13 -21.67
CA LYS A 176 28.61 -42.20 -20.77
C LYS A 176 27.30 -41.83 -20.09
N GLU A 177 26.86 -40.58 -20.24
CA GLU A 177 25.63 -40.05 -19.66
C GLU A 177 24.43 -40.34 -20.57
N HIS A 178 23.24 -40.28 -19.97
CA HIS A 178 21.96 -40.40 -20.66
C HIS A 178 21.14 -39.11 -20.48
N GLY A 179 20.31 -38.78 -21.48
CA GLY A 179 19.39 -37.65 -21.38
C GLY A 179 19.10 -36.98 -22.71
N THR A 180 18.18 -36.02 -22.68
CA THR A 180 17.84 -35.19 -23.84
C THR A 180 18.04 -33.72 -23.52
N THR A 181 18.53 -32.97 -24.50
CA THR A 181 18.57 -31.51 -24.47
C THR A 181 17.82 -30.98 -25.69
N ILE A 182 16.77 -30.21 -25.43
CA ILE A 182 15.98 -29.52 -26.45
C ILE A 182 16.23 -28.02 -26.29
N THR A 183 16.82 -27.43 -27.32
CA THR A 183 17.07 -25.98 -27.38
C THR A 183 16.28 -25.42 -28.55
N TYR A 184 15.45 -24.41 -28.32
CA TYR A 184 14.60 -23.85 -29.38
C TYR A 184 14.49 -22.33 -29.30
N HIS A 185 14.20 -21.73 -30.45
CA HIS A 185 13.91 -20.31 -30.61
C HIS A 185 12.47 -20.13 -31.13
N PRO A 186 11.55 -19.54 -30.34
CA PRO A 186 10.19 -19.26 -30.80
C PRO A 186 10.18 -18.36 -32.04
N ASP A 187 9.24 -18.59 -32.95
CA ASP A 187 9.17 -17.86 -34.22
C ASP A 187 8.50 -16.47 -34.06
N PRO A 188 9.21 -15.34 -34.29
CA PRO A 188 8.65 -13.99 -34.19
C PRO A 188 7.52 -13.72 -35.17
N LYS A 189 7.37 -14.52 -36.24
CA LYS A 189 6.26 -14.37 -37.19
C LYS A 189 4.94 -14.94 -36.67
N ILE A 190 5.00 -15.83 -35.67
CA ILE A 190 3.82 -16.51 -35.13
C ILE A 190 3.40 -15.89 -33.80
N PHE A 191 4.36 -15.59 -32.92
CA PHE A 191 4.07 -15.05 -31.60
C PHE A 191 4.02 -13.52 -31.60
N GLU A 192 3.04 -12.96 -30.90
CA GLU A 192 2.89 -11.50 -30.73
C GLU A 192 3.97 -10.92 -29.82
N THR A 193 4.51 -11.73 -28.91
CA THR A 193 5.58 -11.40 -27.98
C THR A 193 6.52 -12.58 -27.82
N LEU A 194 7.81 -12.29 -27.64
CA LEU A 194 8.85 -13.28 -27.33
C LEU A 194 9.38 -13.11 -25.90
N GLU A 195 8.71 -12.32 -25.07
CA GLU A 195 9.10 -12.10 -23.68
C GLU A 195 8.47 -13.15 -22.76
N TYR A 196 9.32 -14.01 -22.19
CA TYR A 196 8.91 -14.96 -21.15
C TYR A 196 8.77 -14.25 -19.80
N ASP A 197 7.58 -14.34 -19.18
CA ASP A 197 7.42 -13.98 -17.76
C ASP A 197 8.11 -15.02 -16.87
N TRP A 198 9.11 -14.57 -16.12
CA TRP A 198 9.90 -15.41 -15.21
C TRP A 198 9.08 -15.93 -14.04
N SER A 199 8.12 -15.15 -13.53
CA SER A 199 7.32 -15.53 -12.37
C SER A 199 6.40 -16.72 -12.70
N THR A 200 5.72 -16.65 -13.85
CA THR A 200 4.89 -17.75 -14.36
C THR A 200 5.69 -19.04 -14.58
N VAL A 201 6.89 -18.93 -15.18
CA VAL A 201 7.80 -20.07 -15.37
C VAL A 201 8.19 -20.70 -14.04
N LEU A 202 8.61 -19.89 -13.06
CA LEU A 202 9.00 -20.39 -11.75
C LEU A 202 7.85 -21.05 -10.98
N ASP A 203 6.66 -20.47 -11.00
CA ASP A 203 5.52 -21.01 -10.22
C ASP A 203 5.05 -22.36 -10.77
N HIS A 204 5.04 -22.54 -12.10
CA HIS A 204 4.72 -23.84 -12.69
C HIS A 204 5.82 -24.88 -12.44
N LEU A 205 7.10 -24.53 -12.60
CA LEU A 205 8.20 -25.46 -12.31
C LEU A 205 8.21 -25.87 -10.82
N ARG A 206 7.88 -24.94 -9.92
CA ARG A 206 7.69 -25.24 -8.50
C ARG A 206 6.52 -26.19 -8.27
N GLN A 207 5.39 -25.98 -8.95
CA GLN A 207 4.23 -26.87 -8.88
C GLN A 207 4.58 -28.29 -9.34
N GLN A 208 5.29 -28.43 -10.48
CA GLN A 208 5.74 -29.74 -10.98
C GLN A 208 6.71 -30.45 -10.03
N ALA A 209 7.59 -29.69 -9.37
CA ALA A 209 8.51 -30.23 -8.36
C ALA A 209 7.77 -30.75 -7.10
N TYR A 210 6.63 -30.16 -6.73
CA TYR A 210 5.79 -30.69 -5.64
C TYR A 210 5.06 -31.99 -6.03
N LEU A 211 4.61 -32.10 -7.28
CA LEU A 211 3.86 -33.26 -7.79
C LEU A 211 4.77 -34.47 -8.07
N THR A 212 6.06 -34.23 -8.33
CA THR A 212 7.04 -35.26 -8.67
C THR A 212 8.13 -35.34 -7.61
N LYS A 213 7.86 -36.11 -6.56
CA LYS A 213 8.76 -36.26 -5.40
C LYS A 213 10.16 -36.67 -5.80
N GLY A 214 11.15 -36.04 -5.17
CA GLY A 214 12.57 -36.40 -5.33
C GLY A 214 13.17 -36.03 -6.69
N VAL A 215 12.44 -35.29 -7.54
CA VAL A 215 12.98 -34.73 -8.79
C VAL A 215 13.49 -33.32 -8.53
N LYS A 216 14.74 -33.08 -8.89
CA LYS A 216 15.38 -31.77 -8.78
C LYS A 216 15.12 -30.98 -10.06
N ILE A 217 14.41 -29.85 -9.95
CA ILE A 217 14.15 -28.94 -11.07
C ILE A 217 14.96 -27.66 -10.88
N ILE A 218 15.85 -27.36 -11.82
CA ILE A 218 16.72 -26.19 -11.81
C ILE A 218 16.18 -25.21 -12.85
N ALA A 219 15.83 -24.00 -12.42
CA ALA A 219 15.41 -22.91 -13.29
C ALA A 219 16.51 -21.83 -13.33
N LEU A 220 17.04 -21.53 -14.51
CA LEU A 220 18.07 -20.52 -14.73
C LEU A 220 17.56 -19.42 -15.68
N ASP A 221 17.59 -18.17 -15.23
CA ASP A 221 17.39 -17.01 -16.09
C ASP A 221 18.76 -16.41 -16.42
N GLN A 222 19.20 -16.64 -17.65
CA GLN A 222 20.48 -16.19 -18.21
C GLN A 222 20.29 -15.20 -19.36
N ARG A 223 19.09 -14.60 -19.49
CA ARG A 223 18.81 -13.57 -20.50
C ARG A 223 19.74 -12.36 -20.34
N ASP A 224 20.08 -12.02 -19.10
CA ASP A 224 21.12 -11.06 -18.75
C ASP A 224 22.37 -11.81 -18.22
N PRO A 225 23.47 -11.88 -18.99
CA PRO A 225 24.71 -12.52 -18.56
C PRO A 225 25.34 -11.92 -17.30
N SER A 226 24.99 -10.68 -16.93
CA SER A 226 25.52 -9.97 -15.76
C SER A 226 24.71 -10.22 -14.47
N ALA A 227 23.50 -10.77 -14.58
CA ALA A 227 22.56 -10.93 -13.47
C ALA A 227 21.82 -12.28 -13.55
N ILE A 228 22.57 -13.39 -13.58
CA ILE A 228 22.01 -14.75 -13.64
C ILE A 228 21.19 -15.02 -12.39
N LYS A 229 19.90 -15.33 -12.56
CA LYS A 229 19.03 -15.80 -11.46
C LYS A 229 18.93 -17.31 -11.52
N SER A 230 19.14 -17.98 -10.40
CA SER A 230 19.02 -19.43 -10.30
C SER A 230 18.08 -19.82 -9.17
N TYR A 231 17.18 -20.75 -9.46
CA TYR A 231 16.29 -21.38 -8.48
C TYR A 231 16.40 -22.88 -8.61
N ILE A 232 16.41 -23.56 -7.47
CA ILE A 232 16.44 -25.02 -7.40
C ILE A 232 15.22 -25.44 -6.58
N PHE A 233 14.39 -26.28 -7.17
CA PHE A 233 13.24 -26.89 -6.52
C PHE A 233 13.51 -28.37 -6.29
N TYR A 234 13.40 -28.80 -5.03
CA TYR A 234 13.54 -30.19 -4.63
C TYR A 234 12.65 -30.42 -3.39
N PHE A 235 11.66 -31.30 -3.53
CA PHE A 235 10.68 -31.56 -2.47
C PHE A 235 10.46 -33.06 -2.29
N GLU A 236 10.74 -33.56 -1.09
CA GLU A 236 10.47 -34.97 -0.73
C GLU A 236 9.06 -35.17 -0.17
N GLY A 237 8.50 -34.12 0.44
CA GLY A 237 7.17 -34.14 1.06
C GLY A 237 5.97 -34.05 0.10
N GLY A 238 6.20 -34.11 -1.22
CA GLY A 238 5.14 -34.17 -2.24
C GLY A 238 4.05 -33.11 -2.12
N VAL A 239 2.79 -33.52 -2.31
CA VAL A 239 1.63 -32.62 -2.22
C VAL A 239 1.39 -32.09 -0.79
N ALA A 240 1.89 -32.74 0.26
CA ALA A 240 1.81 -32.20 1.62
C ALA A 240 2.67 -30.93 1.78
N SER A 241 3.86 -30.91 1.17
CA SER A 241 4.68 -29.69 1.11
C SER A 241 4.01 -28.59 0.30
N TYR A 242 3.22 -28.95 -0.72
CA TYR A 242 2.46 -27.98 -1.49
C TYR A 242 1.35 -27.32 -0.68
N VAL A 243 0.57 -28.10 0.08
CA VAL A 243 -0.45 -27.56 1.00
C VAL A 243 0.19 -26.62 2.04
N ARG A 244 1.33 -27.00 2.63
CA ARG A 244 2.07 -26.12 3.56
C ARG A 244 2.50 -24.81 2.90
N HIS A 245 2.94 -24.85 1.65
CA HIS A 245 3.33 -23.66 0.91
C HIS A 245 2.14 -22.74 0.64
N MET A 246 0.99 -23.30 0.24
CA MET A 246 -0.24 -22.54 -0.02
C MET A 246 -0.77 -21.84 1.24
N ASN A 247 -0.69 -22.50 2.40
CA ASN A 247 -1.16 -21.92 3.65
C ASN A 247 -0.11 -21.06 4.39
N ARG A 248 1.03 -20.67 3.77
CA ARG A 248 2.11 -19.94 4.48
C ARG A 248 1.68 -18.60 5.09
N LEU A 249 0.66 -17.96 4.51
CA LEU A 249 0.15 -16.63 4.90
C LEU A 249 -1.16 -16.72 5.71
N GLN A 250 -1.72 -17.92 5.85
CA GLN A 250 -3.01 -18.15 6.51
C GLN A 250 -2.78 -18.79 7.87
N GLU A 251 -3.57 -18.39 8.87
CA GLU A 251 -3.53 -19.02 10.19
C GLU A 251 -4.14 -20.42 10.11
N SER A 252 -3.31 -21.43 10.34
CA SER A 252 -3.73 -22.83 10.34
C SER A 252 -4.47 -23.19 11.61
N LYS A 253 -5.57 -23.93 11.51
CA LYS A 253 -6.33 -24.38 12.68
C LYS A 253 -5.72 -25.55 13.42
N HIS A 254 -5.02 -26.41 12.70
CA HIS A 254 -4.33 -27.56 13.26
C HIS A 254 -2.91 -27.66 12.67
N GLU A 255 -2.01 -28.23 13.47
CA GLU A 255 -0.57 -28.29 13.14
C GLU A 255 -0.29 -29.35 12.06
N ASN A 256 -0.93 -30.51 12.16
CA ASN A 256 -0.63 -31.66 11.30
C ASN A 256 -1.36 -31.58 9.96
N VAL A 257 -0.62 -31.74 8.86
CA VAL A 257 -1.21 -31.87 7.51
C VAL A 257 -1.58 -33.33 7.30
N PHE A 258 -2.85 -33.62 7.00
CA PHE A 258 -3.24 -34.96 6.57
C PHE A 258 -2.58 -35.27 5.24
N TYR A 259 -2.00 -36.46 5.12
CA TYR A 259 -1.30 -36.90 3.93
C TYR A 259 -1.49 -38.40 3.71
N ILE A 260 -1.80 -38.80 2.48
CA ILE A 260 -1.88 -40.19 2.07
C ILE A 260 -1.35 -40.38 0.66
N GLU A 261 -0.63 -41.48 0.43
CA GLU A 261 -0.27 -42.00 -0.89
C GLU A 261 -0.49 -43.51 -0.88
N LYS A 262 -1.44 -44.00 -1.68
CA LYS A 262 -1.70 -45.44 -1.82
C LYS A 262 -1.99 -45.78 -3.28
N LYS A 263 -1.67 -47.03 -3.62
CA LYS A 263 -1.92 -47.61 -4.94
C LYS A 263 -3.04 -48.65 -4.84
N THR A 264 -3.98 -48.60 -5.77
CA THR A 264 -5.06 -49.58 -5.90
C THR A 264 -4.62 -50.83 -6.67
N ALA A 265 -5.46 -51.87 -6.65
CA ALA A 265 -5.25 -53.08 -7.45
C ALA A 265 -5.25 -52.81 -8.96
N ASP A 266 -5.97 -51.78 -9.42
CA ASP A 266 -6.04 -51.35 -10.82
C ASP A 266 -4.90 -50.39 -11.21
N GLU A 267 -3.79 -50.42 -10.46
CA GLU A 267 -2.58 -49.61 -10.69
C GLU A 267 -2.78 -48.08 -10.58
N ILE A 268 -3.94 -47.60 -10.11
CA ILE A 268 -4.20 -46.17 -9.87
C ILE A 268 -3.55 -45.77 -8.54
N VAL A 269 -2.67 -44.76 -8.57
CA VAL A 269 -2.09 -44.15 -7.36
C VAL A 269 -2.91 -42.92 -7.00
N VAL A 270 -3.34 -42.84 -5.75
CA VAL A 270 -4.05 -41.69 -5.18
C VAL A 270 -3.16 -41.06 -4.13
N GLU A 271 -2.84 -39.78 -4.33
CA GLU A 271 -2.07 -38.96 -3.41
C GLU A 271 -2.88 -37.73 -2.99
N VAL A 272 -3.20 -37.61 -1.70
CA VAL A 272 -4.04 -36.51 -1.19
C VAL A 272 -3.39 -35.87 0.03
N ALA A 273 -3.36 -34.55 0.05
CA ALA A 273 -3.06 -33.77 1.24
C ALA A 273 -4.17 -32.77 1.54
N LEU A 274 -4.49 -32.57 2.81
CA LEU A 274 -5.43 -31.53 3.22
C LEU A 274 -5.07 -30.88 4.55
N ARG A 275 -5.55 -29.64 4.72
CA ARG A 275 -5.45 -28.85 5.95
C ARG A 275 -6.60 -27.86 6.04
N TYR A 276 -7.12 -27.63 7.25
CA TYR A 276 -8.08 -26.57 7.52
C TYR A 276 -7.37 -25.29 8.01
N VAL A 277 -7.76 -24.15 7.43
CA VAL A 277 -7.32 -22.79 7.79
C VAL A 277 -8.48 -21.99 8.37
N GLU A 278 -8.25 -20.79 8.89
CA GLU A 278 -9.33 -19.95 9.44
C GLU A 278 -10.27 -19.35 8.38
N ASP A 279 -9.79 -19.23 7.13
CA ASP A 279 -10.55 -18.64 6.02
C ASP A 279 -11.91 -19.35 5.76
N MET A 280 -12.81 -18.66 5.06
CA MET A 280 -14.12 -19.17 4.65
C MET A 280 -14.07 -19.85 3.27
N LYS A 281 -13.16 -19.44 2.38
CA LYS A 281 -13.04 -20.03 1.04
C LYS A 281 -12.35 -21.40 1.10
N ASP A 282 -12.84 -22.34 0.29
CA ASP A 282 -12.13 -23.60 0.04
C ASP A 282 -11.15 -23.45 -1.14
N LEU A 283 -9.97 -24.05 -1.00
CA LEU A 283 -8.91 -24.06 -2.00
C LEU A 283 -8.57 -25.51 -2.33
N VAL A 284 -9.18 -26.05 -3.39
CA VAL A 284 -8.97 -27.44 -3.81
C VAL A 284 -8.32 -27.49 -5.18
N TYR A 285 -7.11 -28.04 -5.23
CA TYR A 285 -6.37 -28.27 -6.48
C TYR A 285 -6.42 -29.74 -6.86
N THR A 286 -6.65 -30.01 -8.14
CA THR A 286 -6.78 -31.38 -8.62
C THR A 286 -5.87 -31.64 -9.81
N PHE A 287 -5.20 -32.79 -9.78
CA PHE A 287 -4.21 -33.19 -10.76
C PHE A 287 -4.43 -34.63 -11.20
N ALA A 288 -4.31 -34.88 -12.49
CA ALA A 288 -4.30 -36.21 -13.08
C ALA A 288 -3.02 -36.36 -13.92
N ASN A 289 -2.15 -37.30 -13.56
CA ASN A 289 -0.81 -37.47 -14.17
C ASN A 289 -0.02 -36.15 -14.22
N ASN A 290 0.01 -35.43 -13.11
CA ASN A 290 0.64 -34.10 -12.94
C ASN A 290 0.06 -32.96 -13.79
N ILE A 291 -1.05 -33.20 -14.50
CA ILE A 291 -1.78 -32.17 -15.25
C ILE A 291 -2.86 -31.57 -14.35
N PHE A 292 -2.87 -30.24 -14.28
CA PHE A 292 -3.88 -29.50 -13.52
C PHE A 292 -5.26 -29.58 -14.19
N ASN A 293 -6.28 -29.96 -13.42
CA ASN A 293 -7.67 -30.04 -13.87
C ASN A 293 -8.50 -28.95 -13.16
N PRO A 294 -8.62 -27.74 -13.72
CA PRO A 294 -9.34 -26.63 -13.08
C PRO A 294 -10.83 -26.92 -12.85
N GLU A 295 -11.46 -27.73 -13.70
CA GLU A 295 -12.87 -28.12 -13.54
C GLU A 295 -13.04 -29.39 -12.67
N GLY A 296 -11.94 -29.97 -12.20
CA GLY A 296 -11.94 -31.19 -11.40
C GLY A 296 -12.24 -32.44 -12.23
N GLY A 297 -13.22 -33.22 -11.80
CA GLY A 297 -13.59 -34.49 -12.43
C GLY A 297 -13.95 -35.57 -11.42
N MET A 298 -13.83 -36.83 -11.86
CA MET A 298 -14.19 -38.01 -11.06
C MET A 298 -13.40 -38.14 -9.75
N HIS A 299 -12.12 -37.75 -9.73
CA HIS A 299 -11.29 -37.68 -8.53
C HIS A 299 -11.81 -36.66 -7.51
N LEU A 300 -12.18 -35.45 -7.95
CA LEU A 300 -12.76 -34.43 -7.07
C LEU A 300 -14.10 -34.87 -6.49
N MET A 301 -14.96 -35.47 -7.32
CA MET A 301 -16.26 -35.99 -6.89
C MET A 301 -16.11 -37.08 -5.83
N GLY A 302 -15.14 -38.00 -6.02
CA GLY A 302 -14.87 -39.06 -5.07
C GLY A 302 -14.37 -38.51 -3.73
N PHE A 303 -13.40 -37.59 -3.77
CA PHE A 303 -12.91 -36.90 -2.57
C PHE A 303 -14.04 -36.18 -1.81
N ARG A 304 -14.85 -35.38 -2.49
CA ARG A 304 -15.95 -34.62 -1.87
C ARG A 304 -16.97 -35.54 -1.20
N THR A 305 -17.38 -36.59 -1.90
CA THR A 305 -18.37 -37.56 -1.40
C THR A 305 -17.83 -38.27 -0.16
N SER A 306 -16.57 -38.73 -0.22
CA SER A 306 -15.95 -39.42 0.91
C SER A 306 -15.71 -38.50 2.10
N LEU A 307 -15.23 -37.27 1.90
CA LEU A 307 -14.99 -36.30 2.97
C LEU A 307 -16.26 -36.02 3.77
N THR A 308 -17.37 -35.73 3.08
CA THR A 308 -18.66 -35.47 3.72
C THR A 308 -19.19 -36.70 4.46
N ARG A 309 -19.03 -37.90 3.88
CA ARG A 309 -19.45 -39.15 4.52
C ARG A 309 -18.62 -39.44 5.78
N THR A 310 -17.30 -39.41 5.69
CA THR A 310 -16.38 -39.74 6.78
C THR A 310 -16.58 -38.81 7.98
N LEU A 311 -16.68 -37.49 7.76
CA LEU A 311 -16.89 -36.55 8.85
C LEU A 311 -18.28 -36.67 9.49
N ASN A 312 -19.32 -36.98 8.72
CA ASN A 312 -20.64 -37.24 9.30
C ASN A 312 -20.68 -38.53 10.13
N SER A 313 -20.04 -39.62 9.67
CA SER A 313 -19.93 -40.85 10.45
C SER A 313 -19.16 -40.58 11.75
N TYR A 314 -17.99 -39.96 11.65
CA TYR A 314 -17.17 -39.59 12.82
C TYR A 314 -17.92 -38.68 13.80
N ALA A 315 -18.69 -37.72 13.30
CA ALA A 315 -19.51 -36.82 14.11
C ALA A 315 -20.57 -37.56 14.93
N ARG A 316 -21.20 -38.60 14.36
CA ARG A 316 -22.20 -39.42 15.05
C ARG A 316 -21.54 -40.34 16.07
N ASP A 317 -20.47 -41.02 15.68
CA ASP A 317 -19.77 -42.00 16.53
C ASP A 317 -19.18 -41.35 17.79
N LYS A 318 -18.66 -40.13 17.68
CA LYS A 318 -18.12 -39.34 18.81
C LYS A 318 -19.17 -38.47 19.52
N GLY A 319 -20.44 -38.49 19.08
CA GLY A 319 -21.54 -37.75 19.72
C GLY A 319 -21.54 -36.24 19.49
N TYR A 320 -20.83 -35.73 18.48
CA TYR A 320 -20.88 -34.32 18.08
C TYR A 320 -22.21 -33.92 17.42
N LEU A 321 -22.87 -34.87 16.75
CA LEU A 321 -24.23 -34.75 16.24
C LEU A 321 -25.14 -35.75 16.94
N LYS A 322 -26.28 -35.28 17.46
CA LYS A 322 -27.30 -36.15 18.07
C LYS A 322 -28.12 -36.84 16.97
N GLU A 323 -28.77 -37.96 17.28
CA GLU A 323 -29.58 -38.72 16.30
C GLU A 323 -30.68 -37.89 15.61
N LYS A 324 -31.19 -36.85 16.28
CA LYS A 324 -32.24 -35.95 15.76
C LYS A 324 -31.70 -34.74 15.00
N GLU A 325 -30.40 -34.49 15.02
CA GLU A 325 -29.79 -33.33 14.34
C GLU A 325 -29.49 -33.66 12.87
N GLU A 326 -29.63 -32.67 11.99
CA GLU A 326 -29.32 -32.84 10.57
C GLU A 326 -27.82 -33.09 10.36
N ASN A 327 -27.49 -33.93 9.38
CA ASN A 327 -26.11 -34.17 8.97
C ASN A 327 -25.47 -32.89 8.40
N LEU A 328 -24.15 -32.78 8.52
CA LEU A 328 -23.36 -31.74 7.87
C LEU A 328 -23.46 -31.88 6.36
N THR A 329 -23.68 -30.77 5.67
CA THR A 329 -23.70 -30.72 4.21
C THR A 329 -22.29 -30.67 3.64
N GLY A 330 -22.14 -30.90 2.33
CA GLY A 330 -20.84 -30.83 1.69
C GLY A 330 -20.20 -29.44 1.75
N GLU A 331 -21.00 -28.37 1.78
CA GLU A 331 -20.50 -27.00 1.93
C GLU A 331 -19.96 -26.75 3.34
N ASP A 332 -20.71 -27.19 4.37
CA ASP A 332 -20.33 -27.04 5.77
C ASP A 332 -18.95 -27.68 6.06
N VAL A 333 -18.70 -28.81 5.41
CA VAL A 333 -17.47 -29.59 5.58
C VAL A 333 -16.27 -28.99 4.82
N ARG A 334 -16.49 -28.24 3.75
CA ARG A 334 -15.41 -27.66 2.93
C ARG A 334 -15.00 -26.27 3.37
N GLU A 335 -15.77 -25.59 4.23
CA GLU A 335 -15.45 -24.23 4.65
C GLU A 335 -14.03 -24.16 5.26
N GLY A 336 -13.16 -23.34 4.65
CA GLY A 336 -11.76 -23.18 5.05
C GLY A 336 -10.86 -24.39 4.79
N LEU A 337 -11.25 -25.30 3.90
CA LEU A 337 -10.44 -26.45 3.49
C LEU A 337 -9.43 -26.06 2.41
N THR A 338 -8.15 -26.36 2.64
CA THR A 338 -7.14 -26.40 1.58
C THR A 338 -6.77 -27.85 1.29
N ALA A 339 -6.93 -28.29 0.05
CA ALA A 339 -6.62 -29.66 -0.35
C ALA A 339 -5.95 -29.75 -1.72
N VAL A 340 -5.05 -30.72 -1.87
CA VAL A 340 -4.45 -31.11 -3.13
C VAL A 340 -4.74 -32.58 -3.38
N ILE A 341 -5.33 -32.88 -4.53
CA ILE A 341 -5.72 -34.23 -4.95
C ILE A 341 -4.94 -34.56 -6.23
N SER A 342 -3.98 -35.48 -6.14
CA SER A 342 -3.21 -35.94 -7.29
C SER A 342 -3.48 -37.42 -7.55
N VAL A 343 -3.89 -37.75 -8.77
CA VAL A 343 -4.11 -39.14 -9.20
C VAL A 343 -3.17 -39.50 -10.34
N LYS A 344 -2.60 -40.70 -10.30
CA LYS A 344 -1.73 -41.23 -11.35
C LYS A 344 -2.35 -42.52 -11.91
N LEU A 345 -2.61 -42.55 -13.22
CA LEU A 345 -3.30 -43.64 -13.92
C LEU A 345 -2.72 -43.88 -15.31
N THR A 346 -2.85 -45.11 -15.81
CA THR A 346 -2.28 -45.52 -17.10
C THR A 346 -2.98 -44.88 -18.30
N ASN A 347 -4.32 -44.86 -18.30
CA ASN A 347 -5.13 -44.38 -19.43
C ASN A 347 -6.12 -43.28 -18.98
N PRO A 348 -5.65 -42.03 -18.81
CA PRO A 348 -6.55 -40.93 -18.46
C PRO A 348 -7.46 -40.54 -19.64
N GLN A 349 -8.75 -40.38 -19.35
CA GLN A 349 -9.79 -39.92 -20.25
C GLN A 349 -10.28 -38.56 -19.76
N PHE A 350 -10.23 -37.55 -20.64
CA PHE A 350 -10.69 -36.19 -20.35
C PHE A 350 -11.90 -35.84 -21.22
N GLU A 351 -12.81 -35.00 -20.71
CA GLU A 351 -14.02 -34.59 -21.45
C GLU A 351 -13.71 -33.73 -22.69
N GLY A 352 -12.52 -33.12 -22.75
CA GLY A 352 -12.07 -32.32 -23.88
C GLY A 352 -10.55 -32.17 -23.96
N GLN A 353 -10.08 -31.56 -25.06
CA GLN A 353 -8.65 -31.42 -25.37
C GLN A 353 -7.88 -30.57 -24.36
N THR A 354 -8.54 -29.62 -23.72
CA THR A 354 -7.97 -28.78 -22.66
C THR A 354 -7.58 -29.57 -21.41
N LYS A 355 -7.98 -30.86 -21.32
CA LYS A 355 -7.77 -31.74 -20.16
C LYS A 355 -8.30 -31.12 -18.85
N ALA A 356 -9.28 -30.23 -18.95
CA ALA A 356 -9.79 -29.47 -17.83
C ALA A 356 -10.52 -30.33 -16.79
N LYS A 357 -11.12 -31.45 -17.25
CA LYS A 357 -11.96 -32.33 -16.44
C LYS A 357 -11.70 -33.82 -16.69
N LEU A 358 -11.45 -34.58 -15.62
CA LEU A 358 -11.18 -36.03 -15.68
C LEU A 358 -12.49 -36.85 -15.69
N GLY A 359 -12.61 -37.77 -16.65
CA GLY A 359 -13.82 -38.56 -16.91
C GLY A 359 -13.80 -40.02 -16.43
N ASN A 360 -12.65 -40.59 -16.05
CA ASN A 360 -12.52 -42.01 -15.64
C ASN A 360 -13.37 -42.35 -14.39
N PRO A 361 -14.45 -43.16 -14.50
CA PRO A 361 -15.31 -43.49 -13.35
C PRO A 361 -14.59 -44.30 -12.27
N GLU A 362 -13.66 -45.19 -12.64
CA GLU A 362 -12.89 -46.00 -11.70
C GLU A 362 -12.05 -45.16 -10.71
N VAL A 363 -11.64 -43.95 -11.13
CA VAL A 363 -10.88 -43.03 -10.28
C VAL A 363 -11.74 -42.51 -9.12
N LYS A 364 -13.04 -42.31 -9.34
CA LYS A 364 -13.95 -41.86 -8.27
C LYS A 364 -13.95 -42.88 -7.13
N THR A 365 -14.18 -44.16 -7.45
CA THR A 365 -14.21 -45.24 -6.46
C THR A 365 -12.86 -45.42 -5.79
N ALA A 366 -11.75 -45.36 -6.54
CA ALA A 366 -10.40 -45.44 -5.98
C ALA A 366 -10.12 -44.36 -4.93
N VAL A 367 -10.45 -43.10 -5.24
CA VAL A 367 -10.28 -41.97 -4.32
C VAL A 367 -11.19 -42.12 -3.10
N GLU A 368 -12.46 -42.49 -3.29
CA GLU A 368 -13.41 -42.67 -2.18
C GLU A 368 -12.93 -43.70 -1.15
N THR A 369 -12.44 -44.86 -1.61
CA THR A 369 -11.98 -45.93 -0.72
C THR A 369 -10.68 -45.55 -0.02
N ILE A 370 -9.65 -45.15 -0.77
CA ILE A 370 -8.33 -44.84 -0.21
C ILE A 370 -8.42 -43.67 0.78
N PHE A 371 -9.07 -42.58 0.37
CA PHE A 371 -9.18 -41.39 1.22
C PHE A 371 -10.08 -41.67 2.41
N GLY A 372 -11.25 -42.31 2.22
CA GLY A 372 -12.22 -42.55 3.28
C GLY A 372 -11.66 -43.39 4.42
N GLU A 373 -11.00 -44.51 4.12
CA GLU A 373 -10.39 -45.38 5.13
C GLU A 373 -9.26 -44.67 5.86
N SER A 374 -8.30 -44.11 5.12
CA SER A 374 -7.13 -43.46 5.71
C SER A 374 -7.47 -42.19 6.49
N PHE A 375 -8.46 -41.41 6.04
CA PHE A 375 -8.89 -40.22 6.76
C PHE A 375 -9.64 -40.58 8.04
N THR A 376 -10.42 -41.68 8.05
CA THR A 376 -11.07 -42.17 9.27
C THR A 376 -10.02 -42.58 10.30
N THR A 377 -9.04 -43.39 9.91
CA THR A 377 -7.92 -43.79 10.80
C THR A 377 -7.16 -42.57 11.31
N TRP A 378 -6.89 -41.58 10.46
CA TRP A 378 -6.15 -40.38 10.86
C TRP A 378 -6.91 -39.53 11.89
N LEU A 379 -8.24 -39.39 11.75
CA LEU A 379 -9.07 -38.69 12.74
C LEU A 379 -9.06 -39.39 14.10
N GLU A 380 -8.99 -40.72 14.13
CA GLU A 380 -8.87 -41.50 15.36
C GLU A 380 -7.48 -41.39 16.01
N GLU A 381 -6.42 -41.36 15.20
CA GLU A 381 -5.04 -41.17 15.66
C GLU A 381 -4.76 -39.74 16.16
N HIS A 382 -5.47 -38.74 15.62
CA HIS A 382 -5.28 -37.31 15.91
C HIS A 382 -6.55 -36.67 16.50
N PRO A 383 -6.97 -37.05 17.72
CA PRO A 383 -8.25 -36.62 18.28
C PRO A 383 -8.36 -35.11 18.50
N ARG A 384 -7.24 -34.43 18.82
CA ARG A 384 -7.21 -32.96 18.99
C ARG A 384 -7.47 -32.23 17.67
N ASP A 385 -6.82 -32.68 16.59
CA ASP A 385 -7.01 -32.08 15.27
C ASP A 385 -8.42 -32.38 14.74
N ALA A 386 -8.92 -33.61 14.98
CA ALA A 386 -10.28 -33.99 14.65
C ALA A 386 -11.33 -33.13 15.38
N GLU A 387 -11.15 -32.85 16.68
CA GLU A 387 -12.05 -31.96 17.44
C GLU A 387 -12.10 -30.55 16.86
N ILE A 388 -10.95 -30.00 16.46
CA ILE A 388 -10.85 -28.66 15.85
C ILE A 388 -11.56 -28.63 14.49
N ILE A 389 -11.31 -29.63 13.63
CA ILE A 389 -11.96 -29.78 12.32
C ILE A 389 -13.48 -29.87 12.51
N MET A 390 -13.93 -30.72 13.44
CA MET A 390 -15.35 -30.89 13.75
C MET A 390 -15.99 -29.61 14.28
N GLY A 391 -15.33 -28.92 15.21
CA GLY A 391 -15.80 -27.65 15.76
C GLY A 391 -16.05 -26.61 14.66
N LYS A 392 -15.14 -26.52 13.67
CA LYS A 392 -15.30 -25.63 12.51
C LYS A 392 -16.48 -26.04 11.63
N CYS A 393 -16.59 -27.31 11.26
CA CYS A 393 -17.70 -27.80 10.41
C CYS A 393 -19.07 -27.60 11.08
N ILE A 394 -19.16 -27.79 12.40
CA ILE A 394 -20.40 -27.57 13.17
C ILE A 394 -20.74 -26.08 13.26
N LEU A 395 -19.74 -25.21 13.44
CA LEU A 395 -19.93 -23.77 13.43
C LEU A 395 -20.46 -23.29 12.06
N ALA A 396 -19.91 -23.83 10.97
CA ALA A 396 -20.38 -23.59 9.60
C ALA A 396 -21.84 -24.01 9.43
N ALA A 397 -22.17 -25.24 9.82
CA ALA A 397 -23.54 -25.76 9.75
C ALA A 397 -24.54 -24.94 10.58
N LYS A 398 -24.17 -24.53 11.80
CA LYS A 398 -25.00 -23.66 12.65
C LYS A 398 -25.23 -22.30 12.01
N ALA A 399 -24.20 -21.70 11.42
CA ALA A 399 -24.32 -20.43 10.71
C ALA A 399 -25.22 -20.55 9.47
N ARG A 400 -25.08 -21.63 8.69
CA ARG A 400 -25.97 -21.92 7.55
C ARG A 400 -27.42 -22.11 8.00
N ALA A 401 -27.65 -22.89 9.05
CA ALA A 401 -28.98 -23.09 9.63
C ALA A 401 -29.59 -21.77 10.12
N ALA A 402 -28.81 -20.94 10.80
CA ALA A 402 -29.21 -19.59 11.21
C ALA A 402 -29.52 -18.69 10.00
N ALA A 403 -28.72 -18.76 8.93
CA ALA A 403 -28.98 -18.04 7.67
C ALA A 403 -30.29 -18.50 7.01
N LYS A 404 -30.56 -19.80 7.02
CA LYS A 404 -31.79 -20.39 6.48
C LYS A 404 -33.00 -19.95 7.31
N ILE A 405 -32.92 -20.02 8.63
CA ILE A 405 -33.97 -19.54 9.55
C ILE A 405 -34.19 -18.03 9.37
N ALA A 406 -33.13 -17.23 9.26
CA ALA A 406 -33.22 -15.80 9.01
C ALA A 406 -33.89 -15.50 7.64
N ARG A 407 -33.50 -16.21 6.57
CA ARG A 407 -34.16 -16.14 5.26
C ARG A 407 -35.64 -16.50 5.36
N GLU A 408 -35.96 -17.62 5.98
CA GLU A 408 -37.33 -18.10 6.16
C GLU A 408 -38.17 -17.18 7.06
N ALA A 409 -37.58 -16.54 8.07
CA ALA A 409 -38.26 -15.57 8.93
C ALA A 409 -38.58 -14.27 8.18
N VAL A 410 -37.71 -13.85 7.25
CA VAL A 410 -37.99 -12.74 6.31
C VAL A 410 -39.12 -13.14 5.35
N LEU A 411 -39.09 -14.36 4.81
CA LEU A 411 -40.10 -14.88 3.89
C LEU A 411 -41.48 -15.11 4.55
N ARG A 412 -41.52 -15.68 5.76
CA ARG A 412 -42.78 -15.94 6.49
C ARG A 412 -43.50 -14.64 6.88
N LYS A 413 -42.75 -13.59 7.26
CA LYS A 413 -43.35 -12.26 7.49
C LYS A 413 -43.78 -11.56 6.19
N GLY A 414 -43.07 -11.79 5.07
CA GLY A 414 -43.46 -11.27 3.75
C GLY A 414 -44.72 -11.91 3.16
N ALA A 415 -44.94 -13.21 3.42
CA ALA A 415 -46.06 -13.98 2.86
C ALA A 415 -47.36 -13.94 3.71
N LEU A 416 -47.26 -13.85 5.04
CA LEU A 416 -48.44 -13.88 5.93
C LEU A 416 -49.04 -12.49 6.23
N GLU A 417 -48.29 -11.40 6.05
CA GLU A 417 -48.78 -10.03 6.30
C GLU A 417 -48.99 -9.19 5.04
N GLY A 418 -48.76 -9.74 3.85
CA GLY A 418 -48.89 -9.05 2.57
C GLY A 418 -47.94 -7.86 2.47
N PHE A 419 -46.72 -8.07 1.93
CA PHE A 419 -45.71 -7.01 1.67
C PHE A 419 -45.83 -5.79 2.60
N THR A 420 -45.62 -5.99 3.91
CA THR A 420 -45.45 -4.84 4.80
C THR A 420 -44.13 -4.19 4.40
N LEU A 421 -44.25 -3.15 3.57
CA LEU A 421 -43.13 -2.36 3.10
C LEU A 421 -42.35 -1.84 4.32
N PRO A 422 -41.02 -1.69 4.21
CA PRO A 422 -40.22 -1.18 5.33
C PRO A 422 -40.80 0.14 5.81
N GLY A 423 -41.00 0.32 7.13
CA GLY A 423 -41.60 1.54 7.67
C GLY A 423 -40.86 2.84 7.33
N LYS A 424 -39.59 2.73 6.93
CA LYS A 424 -38.75 3.85 6.45
C LYS A 424 -38.94 4.17 4.96
N LEU A 425 -39.45 3.24 4.16
CA LEU A 425 -39.63 3.41 2.72
C LEU A 425 -40.83 4.32 2.47
N ALA A 426 -40.59 5.46 1.82
CA ALA A 426 -41.65 6.27 1.26
C ALA A 426 -41.93 5.80 -0.18
N ASP A 427 -42.88 4.90 -0.34
CA ASP A 427 -43.17 4.22 -1.61
C ASP A 427 -43.98 5.07 -2.62
N CYS A 428 -43.89 4.74 -3.91
CA CYS A 428 -44.68 5.33 -5.00
C CYS A 428 -46.04 4.62 -5.17
N SER A 429 -46.98 5.28 -5.85
CA SER A 429 -48.35 4.76 -6.04
C SER A 429 -48.53 3.93 -7.31
N SER A 430 -47.68 4.12 -8.32
CA SER A 430 -47.61 3.26 -9.50
C SER A 430 -47.10 1.87 -9.13
N LYS A 431 -47.70 0.85 -9.75
CA LYS A 431 -47.26 -0.55 -9.65
C LYS A 431 -46.46 -1.00 -10.88
N ASP A 432 -46.31 -0.12 -11.87
CA ASP A 432 -45.52 -0.40 -13.06
C ASP A 432 -44.04 -0.14 -12.77
N ALA A 433 -43.25 -1.21 -12.78
CA ALA A 433 -41.82 -1.16 -12.50
C ALA A 433 -41.04 -0.35 -13.54
N SER A 434 -41.53 -0.25 -14.78
CA SER A 434 -40.83 0.43 -15.89
C SER A 434 -40.73 1.94 -15.73
N VAL A 435 -41.73 2.54 -15.09
CA VAL A 435 -41.77 3.97 -14.78
C VAL A 435 -41.31 4.28 -13.37
N SER A 436 -41.25 3.28 -12.49
CA SER A 436 -40.99 3.47 -11.06
C SER A 436 -39.50 3.54 -10.71
N GLU A 437 -39.17 4.43 -9.77
CA GLU A 437 -37.80 4.80 -9.39
C GLU A 437 -37.61 4.72 -7.87
N LEU A 438 -36.46 4.26 -7.40
CA LEU A 438 -36.10 4.19 -5.99
C LEU A 438 -34.84 5.03 -5.72
N TYR A 439 -34.93 6.05 -4.87
CA TYR A 439 -33.81 6.86 -4.42
C TYR A 439 -33.30 6.38 -3.07
N ILE A 440 -32.01 6.01 -3.00
CA ILE A 440 -31.30 5.63 -1.78
C ILE A 440 -30.53 6.85 -1.28
N VAL A 441 -30.86 7.33 -0.09
CA VAL A 441 -30.37 8.62 0.44
C VAL A 441 -29.67 8.46 1.78
N GLU A 442 -28.65 9.30 2.03
CA GLU A 442 -27.89 9.31 3.28
C GLU A 442 -28.64 10.07 4.38
N GLY A 443 -29.07 9.36 5.43
CA GLY A 443 -29.72 9.92 6.60
C GLY A 443 -31.17 10.39 6.38
N ASP A 444 -31.85 10.66 7.50
CA ASP A 444 -33.27 11.07 7.46
C ASP A 444 -33.47 12.51 6.99
N SER A 445 -32.44 13.35 7.07
CA SER A 445 -32.51 14.75 6.61
C SER A 445 -32.68 14.82 5.09
N ALA A 446 -31.79 14.17 4.33
CA ALA A 446 -31.94 14.05 2.87
C ALA A 446 -33.21 13.25 2.49
N GLY A 447 -33.59 12.27 3.30
CA GLY A 447 -34.86 11.54 3.15
C GLY A 447 -36.11 12.40 3.32
N GLY A 448 -36.11 13.36 4.26
CA GLY A 448 -37.19 14.30 4.49
C GLY A 448 -37.45 15.20 3.29
N SER A 449 -36.40 15.87 2.80
CA SER A 449 -36.47 16.75 1.62
C SER A 449 -36.82 15.98 0.35
N GLY A 450 -36.22 14.80 0.15
CA GLY A 450 -36.55 13.89 -0.96
C GLY A 450 -38.01 13.43 -0.94
N LYS A 451 -38.55 13.09 0.23
CA LYS A 451 -39.96 12.66 0.37
C LYS A 451 -40.96 13.76 0.02
N GLN A 452 -40.63 15.01 0.33
CA GLN A 452 -41.48 16.17 0.03
C GLN A 452 -41.38 16.60 -1.43
N GLY A 453 -40.20 16.51 -2.05
CA GLY A 453 -39.95 16.94 -3.44
C GLY A 453 -40.27 15.91 -4.51
N ARG A 454 -40.45 14.63 -4.16
CA ARG A 454 -40.71 13.55 -5.13
C ARG A 454 -42.06 13.67 -5.82
N ASN A 455 -42.14 13.13 -7.03
CA ASN A 455 -43.43 12.75 -7.60
C ASN A 455 -43.87 11.40 -7.01
N ARG A 456 -44.95 11.43 -6.21
CA ARG A 456 -45.49 10.25 -5.50
C ARG A 456 -46.07 9.19 -6.43
N GLU A 457 -46.32 9.52 -7.70
CA GLU A 457 -46.81 8.57 -8.69
C GLU A 457 -45.75 7.50 -8.98
N PHE A 458 -44.50 7.90 -9.24
CA PHE A 458 -43.49 6.96 -9.75
C PHE A 458 -42.15 6.98 -8.98
N GLN A 459 -41.91 7.86 -8.02
CA GLN A 459 -40.63 7.91 -7.28
C GLN A 459 -40.78 7.51 -5.83
N ALA A 460 -39.93 6.61 -5.33
CA ALA A 460 -39.83 6.16 -3.95
C ALA A 460 -38.52 6.62 -3.30
N ILE A 461 -38.51 6.83 -1.98
CA ILE A 461 -37.33 7.26 -1.20
C ILE A 461 -37.06 6.28 -0.07
N LEU A 462 -35.81 5.82 0.04
CA LEU A 462 -35.32 4.97 1.12
C LEU A 462 -34.10 5.62 1.81
N PRO A 463 -34.26 6.17 3.03
CA PRO A 463 -33.14 6.69 3.81
C PRO A 463 -32.38 5.57 4.53
N LEU A 464 -31.04 5.62 4.45
CA LEU A 464 -30.14 4.71 5.17
C LEU A 464 -29.46 5.43 6.35
N ARG A 465 -29.32 4.76 7.50
CA ARG A 465 -28.65 5.33 8.69
C ARG A 465 -27.33 4.61 9.00
N GLY A 466 -26.25 5.39 9.20
CA GLY A 466 -24.94 4.88 9.60
C GLY A 466 -24.18 4.11 8.50
N LYS A 467 -23.00 3.57 8.85
CA LYS A 467 -22.18 2.76 7.92
C LYS A 467 -22.90 1.45 7.55
N ILE A 468 -22.98 1.17 6.26
CA ILE A 468 -23.49 -0.11 5.75
C ILE A 468 -22.53 -1.24 6.13
N LEU A 469 -23.07 -2.42 6.44
CA LEU A 469 -22.26 -3.61 6.72
C LEU A 469 -21.40 -3.97 5.50
N ASN A 470 -20.09 -4.17 5.69
CA ASN A 470 -19.24 -4.69 4.62
C ASN A 470 -19.65 -6.13 4.27
N VAL A 471 -20.17 -6.31 3.07
CA VAL A 471 -20.74 -7.56 2.57
C VAL A 471 -19.72 -8.50 1.92
N GLU A 472 -18.47 -8.06 1.76
CA GLU A 472 -17.37 -8.87 1.22
C GLU A 472 -16.90 -9.92 2.24
N LYS A 473 -16.75 -9.50 3.50
CA LYS A 473 -16.25 -10.31 4.63
C LYS A 473 -17.36 -10.84 5.54
N SER A 474 -18.61 -10.43 5.29
CA SER A 474 -19.75 -10.82 6.12
C SER A 474 -20.56 -11.92 5.45
N ARG A 475 -20.86 -12.97 6.23
CA ARG A 475 -21.76 -14.06 5.82
C ARG A 475 -23.19 -13.55 5.59
N LEU A 476 -23.95 -14.28 4.76
CA LEU A 476 -25.31 -13.91 4.33
C LEU A 476 -26.30 -13.79 5.51
N ASP A 477 -26.13 -14.56 6.58
CA ASP A 477 -26.90 -14.43 7.83
C ASP A 477 -26.76 -13.06 8.48
N LYS A 478 -25.53 -12.54 8.58
CA LYS A 478 -25.26 -11.19 9.11
C LYS A 478 -25.83 -10.10 8.22
N ILE A 479 -25.79 -10.30 6.90
CA ILE A 479 -26.39 -9.39 5.92
C ILE A 479 -27.91 -9.31 6.11
N LEU A 480 -28.58 -10.45 6.29
CA LEU A 480 -30.02 -10.54 6.49
C LEU A 480 -30.47 -10.11 7.90
N ALA A 481 -29.59 -10.20 8.89
CA ALA A 481 -29.82 -9.67 10.23
C ALA A 481 -29.68 -8.14 10.27
N ASN A 482 -28.96 -7.52 9.32
CA ASN A 482 -28.82 -6.07 9.26
C ASN A 482 -30.11 -5.41 8.76
N ASN A 483 -30.70 -4.56 9.60
CA ASN A 483 -31.99 -3.92 9.31
C ASN A 483 -31.95 -3.00 8.08
N GLU A 484 -30.82 -2.35 7.77
CA GLU A 484 -30.70 -1.44 6.62
C GLU A 484 -30.66 -2.22 5.30
N LEU A 485 -29.80 -3.25 5.21
CA LEU A 485 -29.72 -4.12 4.03
C LEU A 485 -30.99 -4.94 3.84
N LYS A 486 -31.59 -5.44 4.92
CA LYS A 486 -32.89 -6.12 4.89
C LYS A 486 -33.99 -5.19 4.35
N SER A 487 -34.03 -3.94 4.80
CA SER A 487 -35.02 -2.96 4.30
C SER A 487 -34.83 -2.68 2.80
N LEU A 488 -33.59 -2.60 2.33
CA LEU A 488 -33.26 -2.44 0.92
C LEU A 488 -33.70 -3.64 0.07
N ILE A 489 -33.44 -4.88 0.52
CA ILE A 489 -33.86 -6.10 -0.18
C ILE A 489 -35.39 -6.19 -0.28
N ILE A 490 -36.10 -5.90 0.81
CA ILE A 490 -37.57 -5.88 0.83
C ILE A 490 -38.12 -4.79 -0.09
N ALA A 491 -37.48 -3.61 -0.14
CA ALA A 491 -37.89 -2.53 -1.01
C ALA A 491 -37.80 -2.92 -2.49
N LEU A 492 -36.70 -3.55 -2.92
CA LEU A 492 -36.47 -4.00 -4.31
C LEU A 492 -37.48 -5.07 -4.76
N GLY A 493 -37.91 -5.94 -3.85
CA GLY A 493 -38.90 -6.99 -4.13
C GLY A 493 -38.38 -8.22 -4.89
N THR A 494 -37.08 -8.28 -5.17
CA THR A 494 -36.44 -9.30 -6.01
C THR A 494 -35.94 -10.54 -5.27
N ASN A 495 -36.03 -10.59 -3.93
CA ASN A 495 -35.34 -11.59 -3.08
C ASN A 495 -33.81 -11.61 -3.30
N ILE A 496 -33.08 -12.60 -2.77
CA ILE A 496 -31.61 -12.67 -2.83
C ILE A 496 -31.13 -14.12 -3.04
N GLY A 497 -29.99 -14.30 -3.73
CA GLY A 497 -29.37 -15.61 -3.95
C GLY A 497 -30.14 -16.49 -4.93
N GLU A 498 -30.29 -17.78 -4.64
CA GLU A 498 -30.95 -18.76 -5.54
C GLU A 498 -32.44 -18.47 -5.80
N MET A 499 -33.10 -17.68 -4.94
CA MET A 499 -34.49 -17.25 -5.14
C MET A 499 -34.61 -15.86 -5.76
N PHE A 500 -33.49 -15.28 -6.23
CA PHE A 500 -33.48 -14.00 -6.91
C PHE A 500 -34.32 -14.08 -8.19
N ASP A 501 -35.31 -13.19 -8.29
CA ASP A 501 -36.19 -13.11 -9.45
C ASP A 501 -36.30 -11.65 -9.88
N ILE A 502 -35.60 -11.34 -10.97
CA ILE A 502 -35.60 -10.00 -11.57
C ILE A 502 -36.99 -9.57 -12.06
N THR A 503 -37.88 -10.52 -12.40
CA THR A 503 -39.23 -10.18 -12.89
C THR A 503 -40.11 -9.55 -11.81
N LYS A 504 -39.75 -9.72 -10.54
CA LYS A 504 -40.42 -9.14 -9.38
C LYS A 504 -39.84 -7.80 -8.94
N LEU A 505 -38.87 -7.26 -9.70
CA LEU A 505 -38.26 -5.98 -9.40
C LEU A 505 -39.31 -4.87 -9.42
N ARG A 506 -39.40 -4.14 -8.31
CA ARG A 506 -40.43 -3.10 -8.13
C ARG A 506 -40.07 -1.76 -8.78
N TYR A 507 -38.78 -1.51 -9.00
CA TYR A 507 -38.28 -0.25 -9.56
C TYR A 507 -37.20 -0.56 -10.60
N HIS A 508 -37.44 -0.25 -11.88
CA HIS A 508 -36.43 -0.41 -12.94
C HIS A 508 -35.34 0.67 -12.89
N ARG A 509 -35.48 1.68 -12.03
CA ARG A 509 -34.44 2.70 -11.81
C ARG A 509 -34.13 2.80 -10.32
N VAL A 510 -32.93 2.42 -9.92
CA VAL A 510 -32.43 2.54 -8.55
C VAL A 510 -31.32 3.59 -8.54
N VAL A 511 -31.52 4.68 -7.81
CA VAL A 511 -30.68 5.88 -7.84
C VAL A 511 -29.97 6.04 -6.48
N ILE A 512 -28.64 6.11 -6.49
CA ILE A 512 -27.82 6.34 -5.28
C ILE A 512 -27.50 7.84 -5.15
N MET A 513 -27.72 8.39 -3.95
CA MET A 513 -27.65 9.83 -3.68
C MET A 513 -26.96 10.11 -2.32
N THR A 514 -25.62 10.27 -2.31
CA THR A 514 -24.77 10.48 -1.09
C THR A 514 -23.72 11.62 -1.27
N ASP A 515 -23.36 12.31 -0.18
CA ASP A 515 -22.47 13.51 -0.18
C ASP A 515 -20.96 13.15 0.10
N ALA A 516 -20.02 14.11 0.02
CA ALA A 516 -18.57 13.88 0.24
C ALA A 516 -17.87 15.04 0.96
N ASP A 517 -17.32 14.79 2.15
CA ASP A 517 -16.69 15.75 3.08
C ASP A 517 -15.18 15.45 3.28
N SER A 518 -14.35 16.42 3.72
CA SER A 518 -12.88 16.23 4.01
C SER A 518 -12.17 17.52 4.55
N VAL A 519 -10.92 17.39 5.02
CA VAL A 519 -9.98 18.48 5.40
C VAL A 519 -8.90 18.75 4.34
N THR A 520 -8.11 19.85 4.44
CA THR A 520 -7.01 20.13 3.49
C THR A 520 -5.73 19.36 3.82
N GLY A 521 -4.90 19.07 2.80
CA GLY A 521 -3.69 18.26 2.93
C GLY A 521 -2.61 18.82 3.87
N ASP A 522 -2.56 20.15 4.06
CA ASP A 522 -1.64 20.82 4.98
C ASP A 522 -2.07 20.79 6.44
N THR A 523 -3.16 20.08 6.77
CA THR A 523 -3.64 19.94 8.15
C THR A 523 -2.74 19.01 8.94
N PRO A 524 -2.07 19.48 10.02
CA PRO A 524 -1.21 18.62 10.83
C PRO A 524 -2.05 17.65 11.67
N ILE A 525 -1.57 16.41 11.78
CA ILE A 525 -2.17 15.34 12.57
C ILE A 525 -1.07 14.61 13.36
N LEU A 526 -1.38 14.25 14.60
CA LEU A 526 -0.50 13.47 15.47
C LEU A 526 -0.87 11.99 15.35
N ILE A 527 0.03 11.19 14.79
CA ILE A 527 -0.21 9.78 14.49
C ILE A 527 0.76 8.92 15.29
N TYR A 528 0.28 7.82 15.84
CA TYR A 528 1.12 6.79 16.43
C TYR A 528 1.47 5.73 15.38
N ASP A 529 2.75 5.53 15.09
CA ASP A 529 3.24 4.45 14.22
C ASP A 529 3.55 3.22 15.08
N LYS A 530 2.83 2.11 14.86
CA LYS A 530 3.01 0.86 15.61
C LYS A 530 4.38 0.21 15.36
N ASN A 531 4.91 0.33 14.14
CA ASN A 531 6.17 -0.29 13.76
C ASN A 531 7.35 0.40 14.45
N LYS A 532 7.31 1.74 14.50
CA LYS A 532 8.32 2.54 15.22
C LYS A 532 8.03 2.66 16.71
N SER A 533 6.79 2.36 17.12
CA SER A 533 6.28 2.59 18.47
C SER A 533 6.46 4.04 18.96
N LEU A 534 6.23 5.01 18.07
CA LEU A 534 6.43 6.44 18.31
C LEU A 534 5.30 7.28 17.70
N TYR A 535 4.98 8.40 18.35
CA TYR A 535 4.19 9.49 17.79
C TYR A 535 5.00 10.31 16.79
N SER A 536 4.40 10.61 15.65
CA SER A 536 4.93 11.49 14.61
C SER A 536 3.91 12.58 14.29
N LEU A 537 4.39 13.81 14.07
CA LEU A 537 3.56 14.92 13.63
C LEU A 537 3.72 15.12 12.12
N VAL A 538 2.67 14.79 11.38
CA VAL A 538 2.67 14.77 9.91
C VAL A 538 1.52 15.60 9.35
N ASP A 539 1.69 16.11 8.13
CA ASP A 539 0.59 16.71 7.39
C ASP A 539 -0.28 15.58 6.83
N ILE A 540 -1.61 15.67 6.98
CA ILE A 540 -2.54 14.61 6.58
C ILE A 540 -2.39 14.24 5.11
N GLY A 541 -2.18 15.20 4.20
CA GLY A 541 -2.03 14.93 2.78
C GLY A 541 -0.81 14.07 2.48
N ALA A 542 0.35 14.45 3.05
CA ALA A 542 1.59 13.68 2.90
C ALA A 542 1.50 12.30 3.56
N PHE A 543 0.80 12.20 4.69
CA PHE A 543 0.55 10.92 5.35
C PHE A 543 -0.32 10.01 4.49
N VAL A 544 -1.49 10.49 4.03
CA VAL A 544 -2.43 9.70 3.22
C VAL A 544 -1.77 9.27 1.91
N ASP A 545 -1.01 10.15 1.26
CA ASP A 545 -0.31 9.85 0.00
C ASP A 545 0.83 8.82 0.18
N GLY A 546 1.44 8.75 1.36
CA GLY A 546 2.52 7.79 1.68
C GLY A 546 2.08 6.55 2.48
N CYS A 547 0.80 6.43 2.86
CA CYS A 547 0.33 5.38 3.75
C CYS A 547 0.19 4.05 3.01
N ILE A 548 1.04 3.07 3.34
CA ILE A 548 1.00 1.72 2.75
C ILE A 548 -0.09 0.86 3.42
N SER A 549 -0.22 0.95 4.75
CA SER A 549 -1.18 0.19 5.55
C SER A 549 -1.71 1.05 6.70
N PRO A 550 -2.96 1.53 6.62
CA PRO A 550 -3.58 2.34 7.67
C PRO A 550 -3.57 1.62 9.04
N LYS A 551 -3.69 0.29 9.04
CA LYS A 551 -3.72 -0.54 10.27
C LYS A 551 -2.46 -0.42 11.13
N ASN A 552 -1.32 -0.04 10.53
CA ASN A 552 -0.06 0.18 11.25
C ASN A 552 -0.06 1.49 12.06
N TYR A 553 -1.10 2.29 11.95
CA TYR A 553 -1.19 3.62 12.52
C TYR A 553 -2.41 3.76 13.43
N GLU A 554 -2.26 4.55 14.49
CA GLU A 554 -3.35 4.93 15.36
C GLU A 554 -3.45 6.45 15.45
N VAL A 555 -4.68 6.95 15.56
CA VAL A 555 -4.99 8.36 15.76
C VAL A 555 -5.85 8.53 16.99
N LEU A 556 -5.89 9.75 17.49
CA LEU A 556 -6.75 10.10 18.61
C LEU A 556 -8.18 10.33 18.11
N ALA A 557 -9.12 9.69 18.79
CA ALA A 557 -10.54 9.91 18.63
C ALA A 557 -11.18 10.15 20.00
N CYS A 558 -12.41 10.65 20.00
CA CYS A 558 -13.18 10.90 21.21
C CYS A 558 -14.40 9.98 21.25
N ASP A 559 -14.57 9.27 22.36
CA ASP A 559 -15.82 8.57 22.66
C ASP A 559 -16.92 9.59 22.95
N SER A 560 -17.94 9.66 22.08
CA SER A 560 -19.07 10.57 22.20
C SER A 560 -19.90 10.33 23.46
N ASN A 561 -19.88 9.12 24.03
CA ASN A 561 -20.66 8.77 25.22
C ASN A 561 -19.94 9.19 26.51
N ASN A 562 -18.66 8.82 26.63
CA ASN A 562 -17.87 9.04 27.84
C ASN A 562 -17.08 10.35 27.83
N LYS A 563 -16.98 11.03 26.67
CA LYS A 563 -16.21 12.27 26.46
C LYS A 563 -14.74 12.13 26.84
N ASN A 564 -14.18 10.94 26.62
CA ASN A 564 -12.78 10.59 26.85
C ASN A 564 -12.05 10.48 25.51
N ILE A 565 -10.74 10.74 25.54
CA ILE A 565 -9.88 10.57 24.36
C ILE A 565 -9.31 9.16 24.33
N GLU A 566 -9.45 8.49 23.19
CA GLU A 566 -8.94 7.14 22.98
C GLU A 566 -7.98 7.10 21.78
N GLN A 567 -6.94 6.27 21.88
CA GLN A 567 -6.13 5.90 20.71
C GLN A 567 -6.83 4.78 19.97
N LYS A 568 -7.02 4.98 18.66
CA LYS A 568 -7.75 4.06 17.82
C LYS A 568 -7.03 3.83 16.52
N GLN A 569 -7.06 2.59 16.09
CA GLN A 569 -6.46 2.19 14.83
C GLN A 569 -7.16 2.86 13.66
N LEU A 570 -6.36 3.28 12.68
CA LEU A 570 -6.88 3.69 11.38
C LEU A 570 -7.35 2.45 10.60
N VAL A 571 -8.58 2.54 10.10
CA VAL A 571 -9.19 1.55 9.22
C VAL A 571 -8.82 1.84 7.78
N ASP A 572 -8.92 3.11 7.39
CA ASP A 572 -8.70 3.55 6.01
C ASP A 572 -8.25 5.01 5.93
N VAL A 573 -7.66 5.38 4.80
CA VAL A 573 -7.23 6.74 4.47
C VAL A 573 -7.89 7.19 3.17
N VAL A 574 -8.40 8.41 3.16
CA VAL A 574 -9.28 8.86 2.09
C VAL A 574 -8.69 10.09 1.40
N LYS A 575 -8.66 10.05 0.07
CA LYS A 575 -8.27 11.18 -0.79
C LYS A 575 -9.35 11.46 -1.81
N HIS A 576 -9.80 12.71 -1.87
CA HIS A 576 -10.87 13.14 -2.76
C HIS A 576 -10.51 14.42 -3.48
N ARG A 577 -10.97 14.56 -4.73
CA ARG A 577 -10.85 15.84 -5.43
C ARG A 577 -11.78 16.85 -4.79
N ARG A 578 -11.28 18.05 -4.51
CA ARG A 578 -12.01 19.15 -3.90
C ARG A 578 -13.18 19.60 -4.78
N ARG A 579 -14.39 19.61 -4.22
CA ARG A 579 -15.64 20.04 -4.89
C ARG A 579 -16.26 21.28 -4.29
N THR A 580 -15.87 21.64 -3.07
CA THR A 580 -16.50 22.68 -2.26
C THR A 580 -15.45 23.64 -1.70
N PRO A 581 -15.84 24.87 -1.27
CA PRO A 581 -14.90 25.86 -0.80
C PRO A 581 -14.34 25.48 0.56
N ILE A 582 -13.13 25.94 0.84
CA ILE A 582 -12.46 25.73 2.11
C ILE A 582 -12.73 26.92 3.04
N TYR A 583 -13.03 26.60 4.30
CA TYR A 583 -13.17 27.54 5.41
C TYR A 583 -11.99 27.33 6.37
N GLU A 584 -11.20 28.40 6.59
CA GLU A 584 -10.21 28.46 7.67
C GLU A 584 -10.92 28.98 8.93
N ILE A 585 -11.06 28.11 9.92
CA ILE A 585 -11.60 28.43 11.24
C ILE A 585 -10.43 28.66 12.19
N THR A 586 -10.39 29.82 12.84
CA THR A 586 -9.33 30.20 13.80
C THR A 586 -9.91 30.42 15.19
N THR A 587 -9.39 29.71 16.19
CA THR A 587 -9.78 29.84 17.61
C THR A 587 -9.12 31.04 18.30
N ARG A 588 -9.53 31.33 19.54
CA ARG A 588 -8.94 32.36 20.41
C ARG A 588 -7.48 32.10 20.75
N CYS A 589 -7.07 30.83 20.83
CA CYS A 589 -5.67 30.45 20.99
C CYS A 589 -4.89 30.53 19.68
N GLY A 590 -5.53 30.86 18.55
CA GLY A 590 -4.88 30.92 17.24
C GLY A 590 -4.72 29.56 16.56
N TYR A 591 -5.36 28.51 17.10
CA TYR A 591 -5.46 27.21 16.44
C TYR A 591 -6.35 27.34 15.22
N LYS A 592 -5.94 26.70 14.14
CA LYS A 592 -6.50 26.80 12.81
C LYS A 592 -6.83 25.41 12.29
N ILE A 593 -7.98 25.33 11.65
CA ILE A 593 -8.33 24.18 10.83
C ILE A 593 -8.96 24.64 9.53
N LYS A 594 -8.62 23.94 8.45
CA LYS A 594 -9.12 24.21 7.11
C LYS A 594 -9.97 23.03 6.68
N VAL A 595 -11.27 23.27 6.65
CA VAL A 595 -12.28 22.25 6.36
C VAL A 595 -13.05 22.63 5.11
N THR A 596 -13.53 21.63 4.38
CA THR A 596 -14.56 21.88 3.36
C THR A 596 -15.83 22.43 4.02
N ALA A 597 -16.66 23.14 3.25
CA ALA A 597 -17.93 23.70 3.76
C ALA A 597 -18.81 22.67 4.49
N TRP A 598 -18.75 21.41 4.07
CA TRP A 598 -19.61 20.31 4.50
C TRP A 598 -19.03 19.51 5.66
N HIS A 599 -17.73 19.61 5.87
CA HIS A 599 -17.07 18.84 6.90
C HIS A 599 -17.39 19.41 8.28
N SER A 600 -18.00 18.56 9.11
CA SER A 600 -18.41 18.89 10.47
C SER A 600 -17.21 18.94 11.43
N VAL A 601 -17.21 19.96 12.27
CA VAL A 601 -16.32 20.08 13.43
C VAL A 601 -17.15 20.05 14.71
N TYR A 602 -16.57 19.54 15.78
CA TYR A 602 -17.29 19.44 17.05
C TYR A 602 -17.25 20.76 17.81
N VAL A 603 -18.43 21.20 18.23
CA VAL A 603 -18.65 22.39 19.05
C VAL A 603 -19.28 22.01 20.40
N SER A 604 -18.94 22.78 21.44
CA SER A 604 -19.58 22.69 22.76
C SER A 604 -20.71 23.71 22.84
N GLY A 605 -21.91 23.25 23.25
CA GLY A 605 -23.09 24.08 23.48
C GLY A 605 -23.73 23.83 24.85
N GLN A 606 -24.86 24.49 25.14
CA GLN A 606 -25.58 24.37 26.43
C GLN A 606 -26.06 22.93 26.73
N ASP A 607 -26.36 22.15 25.70
CA ASP A 607 -26.85 20.77 25.80
C ASP A 607 -25.75 19.70 25.62
N GLY A 608 -24.48 20.09 25.47
CA GLY A 608 -23.34 19.17 25.32
C GLY A 608 -22.55 19.32 24.01
N LEU A 609 -21.92 18.22 23.56
CA LEU A 609 -21.14 18.17 22.33
C LEU A 609 -22.11 18.09 21.14
N SER A 610 -21.94 18.95 20.14
CA SER A 610 -22.72 18.91 18.89
C SER A 610 -21.82 19.13 17.69
N GLU A 611 -22.28 18.73 16.52
CA GLU A 611 -21.54 18.88 15.27
C GLU A 611 -22.07 20.10 14.52
N LYS A 612 -21.14 20.92 14.00
CA LYS A 612 -21.47 22.04 13.11
C LYS A 612 -20.58 21.99 11.88
N ARG A 613 -21.19 22.23 10.73
CA ARG A 613 -20.47 22.24 9.46
C ARG A 613 -19.57 23.44 9.31
N GLY A 614 -18.49 23.28 8.56
CA GLY A 614 -17.47 24.31 8.35
C GLY A 614 -18.02 25.67 7.91
N ASP A 615 -19.10 25.71 7.13
CA ASP A 615 -19.75 26.96 6.69
C ASP A 615 -20.81 27.51 7.66
N GLN A 616 -21.23 26.72 8.64
CA GLN A 616 -22.17 27.09 9.70
C GLN A 616 -21.48 27.57 10.97
N ILE A 617 -20.17 27.36 11.10
CA ILE A 617 -19.39 27.86 12.25
C ILE A 617 -19.40 29.39 12.25
N LYS A 618 -19.76 29.97 13.40
CA LYS A 618 -19.79 31.43 13.61
C LYS A 618 -18.77 31.83 14.67
N VAL A 619 -18.35 33.10 14.63
CA VAL A 619 -17.51 33.68 15.69
C VAL A 619 -18.28 33.61 17.02
N GLY A 620 -17.63 33.10 18.06
CA GLY A 620 -18.25 32.82 19.36
C GLY A 620 -18.60 31.34 19.61
N ASP A 621 -18.65 30.49 18.57
CA ASP A 621 -18.79 29.04 18.77
C ASP A 621 -17.57 28.46 19.50
N PHE A 622 -17.73 27.43 20.32
CA PHE A 622 -16.63 26.82 21.08
C PHE A 622 -16.18 25.49 20.45
N LEU A 623 -15.02 25.46 19.79
CA LEU A 623 -14.48 24.23 19.22
C LEU A 623 -13.87 23.33 20.28
N VAL A 624 -14.11 22.03 20.14
CA VAL A 624 -13.66 20.99 21.07
C VAL A 624 -12.21 20.60 20.78
N VAL A 625 -11.41 20.51 21.83
CA VAL A 625 -10.00 20.11 21.80
C VAL A 625 -9.71 19.15 22.97
N PRO A 626 -8.73 18.24 22.86
CA PRO A 626 -8.29 17.45 24.00
C PRO A 626 -7.61 18.39 25.01
N ARG A 627 -7.71 18.10 26.30
CA ARG A 627 -7.05 18.85 27.37
C ARG A 627 -5.53 18.70 27.28
N VAL A 628 -5.08 17.48 27.05
CA VAL A 628 -3.67 17.08 26.94
C VAL A 628 -3.54 16.15 25.73
N LEU A 629 -2.50 16.34 24.91
CA LEU A 629 -2.17 15.39 23.83
C LEU A 629 -1.36 14.21 24.40
N PRO A 630 -1.51 13.00 23.84
CA PRO A 630 -0.86 11.79 24.36
C PRO A 630 0.66 11.90 24.28
N ASN A 631 1.33 11.23 25.22
CA ASN A 631 2.78 11.10 25.28
C ASN A 631 3.13 9.67 25.75
N GLN A 632 4.24 9.11 25.26
CA GLN A 632 4.74 7.80 25.66
C GLN A 632 5.69 7.85 26.87
N ASN A 633 6.32 8.99 27.17
CA ASN A 633 7.32 9.13 28.24
C ASN A 633 8.46 8.10 28.16
N LYS A 634 8.95 7.81 26.94
CA LYS A 634 10.03 6.83 26.70
C LYS A 634 11.41 7.48 26.86
N GLN A 635 12.37 6.70 27.37
CA GLN A 635 13.78 6.98 27.16
C GLN A 635 14.16 6.46 25.77
N LEU A 636 14.70 7.35 24.93
CA LEU A 636 14.97 7.03 23.53
C LEU A 636 16.46 7.18 23.22
N THR A 637 16.98 6.24 22.45
CA THR A 637 18.32 6.30 21.86
C THR A 637 18.16 6.43 20.35
N ILE A 638 18.86 7.38 19.75
CA ILE A 638 18.84 7.66 18.31
C ILE A 638 19.91 6.81 17.63
N ASP A 639 19.48 5.91 16.76
CA ASP A 639 20.35 5.04 15.97
C ASP A 639 21.00 5.82 14.81
N LEU A 640 22.33 5.90 14.81
CA LEU A 640 23.12 6.59 13.78
C LEU A 640 23.64 5.65 12.69
N THR A 641 23.42 4.33 12.81
CA THR A 641 23.97 3.33 11.88
C THR A 641 23.49 3.55 10.45
N SER A 642 22.22 3.95 10.27
CA SER A 642 21.65 4.22 8.95
C SER A 642 22.32 5.40 8.24
N ALA A 643 22.59 6.48 8.97
CA ALA A 643 23.36 7.61 8.43
C ALA A 643 24.84 7.24 8.22
N ALA A 644 25.42 6.44 9.14
CA ALA A 644 26.79 5.95 9.01
C ALA A 644 27.01 5.12 7.73
N MET A 645 26.00 4.35 7.29
CA MET A 645 26.04 3.61 6.02
C MET A 645 26.16 4.51 4.78
N LEU A 646 25.85 5.80 4.87
CA LEU A 646 26.03 6.75 3.76
C LEU A 646 27.48 7.25 3.66
N HIS A 647 28.29 7.04 4.69
CA HIS A 647 29.67 7.53 4.79
C HIS A 647 30.66 6.38 4.99
N THR A 648 30.50 5.31 4.22
CA THR A 648 31.34 4.09 4.34
C THR A 648 32.83 4.33 4.08
N GLU A 649 33.18 5.38 3.34
CA GLU A 649 34.56 5.76 3.04
C GLU A 649 35.24 6.55 4.17
N ASP A 650 34.45 7.16 5.05
CA ASP A 650 34.93 8.02 6.15
C ASP A 650 34.90 7.30 7.50
N LEU A 651 34.31 6.11 7.58
CA LEU A 651 34.13 5.32 8.79
C LEU A 651 34.83 3.96 8.74
N ALA A 652 35.32 3.52 9.89
CA ALA A 652 35.86 2.20 10.12
C ALA A 652 35.33 1.61 11.43
N ILE A 653 35.36 0.28 11.54
CA ILE A 653 34.99 -0.46 12.74
C ILE A 653 36.26 -0.88 13.46
N ALA A 654 36.36 -0.52 14.74
CA ALA A 654 37.46 -0.94 15.59
C ALA A 654 37.20 -2.35 16.12
N ILE A 655 38.11 -3.28 15.80
CA ILE A 655 38.05 -4.67 16.26
C ILE A 655 39.30 -4.97 17.07
N GLN A 656 39.12 -5.73 18.15
CA GLN A 656 40.20 -6.16 19.04
C GLN A 656 40.36 -7.68 18.94
N ASN A 657 41.57 -8.14 19.26
CA ASN A 657 41.91 -9.56 19.34
C ASN A 657 41.64 -10.37 18.06
N VAL A 658 41.99 -9.81 16.90
CA VAL A 658 41.79 -10.46 15.59
C VAL A 658 43.10 -11.04 15.08
N VAL A 659 43.00 -12.15 14.35
CA VAL A 659 44.12 -12.75 13.61
C VAL A 659 44.25 -12.08 12.24
N LEU A 660 45.47 -11.77 11.81
CA LEU A 660 45.73 -11.06 10.55
C LEU A 660 45.09 -11.70 9.31
N GLU A 661 44.96 -13.03 9.28
CA GLU A 661 44.35 -13.80 8.18
C GLU A 661 42.84 -13.53 8.03
N ALA A 662 42.15 -13.22 9.12
CA ALA A 662 40.72 -12.94 9.11
C ALA A 662 40.37 -11.50 8.70
N LEU A 663 41.37 -10.63 8.51
CA LEU A 663 41.17 -9.24 8.13
C LEU A 663 41.10 -9.07 6.60
N PRO A 664 40.23 -8.17 6.09
CA PRO A 664 40.28 -7.77 4.69
C PRO A 664 41.58 -7.00 4.40
N GLU A 665 42.06 -7.07 3.15
CA GLU A 665 43.34 -6.45 2.74
C GLU A 665 43.39 -4.94 2.97
N THR A 666 42.24 -4.30 2.91
CA THR A 666 42.00 -2.88 3.14
C THR A 666 41.96 -2.49 4.61
N ALA A 667 41.93 -3.42 5.57
CA ALA A 667 41.93 -3.08 7.00
C ALA A 667 43.22 -2.36 7.42
N TRP A 668 43.13 -1.42 8.36
CA TRP A 668 44.30 -0.81 9.00
C TRP A 668 44.70 -1.62 10.23
N VAL A 669 45.97 -2.01 10.34
CA VAL A 669 46.47 -2.83 11.44
C VAL A 669 47.08 -1.94 12.52
N ASN A 670 46.59 -2.07 13.75
CA ASN A 670 47.13 -1.43 14.93
C ASN A 670 47.78 -2.48 15.85
N LEU A 671 49.11 -2.47 15.89
CA LEU A 671 49.92 -3.39 16.68
C LEU A 671 50.52 -2.66 17.89
N ALA A 672 50.59 -3.29 19.06
CA ALA A 672 51.21 -2.68 20.25
C ALA A 672 52.71 -2.36 20.04
N LEU A 673 53.23 -1.31 20.69
CA LEU A 673 54.63 -0.89 20.54
C LEU A 673 55.63 -1.99 20.91
N GLU A 674 55.33 -2.78 21.95
CA GLU A 674 56.15 -3.93 22.35
C GLU A 674 56.31 -4.97 21.24
N LYS A 675 55.24 -5.22 20.47
CA LYS A 675 55.25 -6.15 19.35
C LYS A 675 55.96 -5.56 18.13
N TRP A 676 55.82 -4.26 17.89
CA TRP A 676 56.64 -3.55 16.90
C TRP A 676 58.12 -3.64 17.21
N ASN A 677 58.51 -3.47 18.48
CA ASN A 677 59.90 -3.61 18.92
C ASN A 677 60.46 -5.03 18.67
N GLN A 678 59.64 -6.07 18.83
CA GLN A 678 60.03 -7.45 18.50
C GLN A 678 60.29 -7.61 17.00
N LEU A 679 59.39 -7.11 16.16
CA LEU A 679 59.54 -7.16 14.69
C LEU A 679 60.73 -6.31 14.22
N GLN A 680 60.98 -5.16 14.85
CA GLN A 680 62.12 -4.31 14.56
C GLN A 680 63.45 -5.03 14.85
N ARG A 681 63.57 -5.67 16.02
CA ARG A 681 64.77 -6.47 16.37
C ARG A 681 65.00 -7.59 15.36
N GLN A 682 63.95 -8.28 14.93
CA GLN A 682 64.06 -9.33 13.93
C GLN A 682 64.55 -8.80 12.57
N ARG A 683 64.04 -7.63 12.15
CA ARG A 683 64.48 -6.96 10.92
C ARG A 683 65.97 -6.58 11.00
N GLU A 684 66.40 -6.04 12.14
CA GLU A 684 67.80 -5.66 12.39
C GLU A 684 68.72 -6.90 12.41
N LEU A 685 68.30 -8.01 13.02
CA LEU A 685 69.04 -9.28 13.00
C LEU A 685 69.22 -9.85 11.58
N GLN A 686 68.27 -9.61 10.67
CA GLN A 686 68.37 -10.00 9.26
C GLN A 686 69.15 -8.99 8.39
N GLY A 687 69.69 -7.92 8.98
CA GLY A 687 70.47 -6.91 8.27
C GLY A 687 69.67 -6.04 7.30
N ILE A 688 68.34 -6.04 7.38
CA ILE A 688 67.47 -5.26 6.48
C ILE A 688 67.33 -3.84 7.02
N SER A 689 67.79 -2.83 6.27
CA SER A 689 67.60 -1.43 6.66
C SER A 689 66.13 -0.99 6.50
N ARG A 690 65.70 0.06 7.23
CA ARG A 690 64.33 0.61 7.10
C ARG A 690 64.00 1.03 5.67
N PHE A 691 64.98 1.60 4.96
CA PHE A 691 64.82 1.99 3.56
C PHE A 691 64.65 0.79 2.63
N ALA A 692 65.46 -0.26 2.81
CA ALA A 692 65.33 -1.49 2.04
C ALA A 692 63.99 -2.20 2.31
N MET A 693 63.48 -2.11 3.55
CA MET A 693 62.17 -2.67 3.89
C MET A 693 61.01 -1.86 3.29
N ALA A 694 61.11 -0.53 3.30
CA ALA A 694 60.11 0.34 2.68
C ALA A 694 59.96 0.08 1.18
N ASP A 695 61.09 -0.13 0.49
CA ASP A 695 61.13 -0.43 -0.95
C ASP A 695 60.49 -1.81 -1.26
N LYS A 696 60.80 -2.83 -0.44
CA LYS A 696 60.21 -4.18 -0.54
C LYS A 696 58.69 -4.22 -0.29
N VAL A 697 58.20 -3.38 0.61
CA VAL A 697 56.75 -3.30 0.94
C VAL A 697 55.99 -2.35 -0.01
N GLY A 698 56.70 -1.49 -0.74
CA GLY A 698 56.10 -0.53 -1.67
C GLY A 698 55.55 0.74 -0.99
N VAL A 699 56.22 1.21 0.08
CA VAL A 699 55.83 2.43 0.83
C VAL A 699 56.93 3.47 0.85
N TYR A 700 56.58 4.73 1.10
CA TYR A 700 57.56 5.81 1.15
C TYR A 700 58.58 5.60 2.27
N LYS A 701 59.82 6.07 2.04
CA LYS A 701 61.02 5.77 2.84
C LYS A 701 60.89 6.01 4.35
N THR A 702 60.05 6.96 4.77
CA THR A 702 59.83 7.33 6.19
C THR A 702 58.72 6.53 6.86
N VAL A 703 57.86 5.84 6.11
CA VAL A 703 56.63 5.20 6.61
C VAL A 703 56.93 4.00 7.50
N VAL A 704 57.92 3.18 7.16
CA VAL A 704 58.34 2.03 8.00
C VAL A 704 58.85 2.51 9.37
N GLN A 705 59.58 3.63 9.40
CA GLN A 705 59.99 4.24 10.67
C GLN A 705 58.76 4.66 11.48
N GLN A 706 57.80 5.36 10.86
CA GLN A 706 56.57 5.81 11.53
C GLN A 706 55.77 4.64 12.11
N TRP A 707 55.71 3.50 11.41
CA TRP A 707 55.06 2.28 11.92
C TRP A 707 55.78 1.69 13.14
N GLU A 708 57.11 1.49 13.05
CA GLU A 708 57.91 0.88 14.12
C GLU A 708 57.93 1.73 15.38
N THR A 709 58.00 3.07 15.24
CA THR A 709 58.09 4.00 16.37
C THR A 709 56.73 4.57 16.81
N LYS A 710 55.63 4.21 16.13
CA LYS A 710 54.29 4.80 16.32
C LYS A 710 54.25 6.33 16.27
N VAL A 711 55.04 6.93 15.39
CA VAL A 711 55.04 8.40 15.22
C VAL A 711 53.91 8.79 14.26
N ASP A 712 53.20 9.88 14.57
CA ASP A 712 52.06 10.41 13.82
C ASP A 712 50.84 9.47 13.67
N ASN A 713 50.78 8.36 14.44
CA ASN A 713 49.70 7.34 14.36
C ASN A 713 49.48 6.76 12.94
N VAL A 714 50.53 6.73 12.11
CA VAL A 714 50.45 6.09 10.78
C VAL A 714 50.35 4.57 10.97
N LEU A 715 49.29 3.95 10.44
CA LEU A 715 49.06 2.51 10.50
C LEU A 715 49.35 1.86 9.14
N PRO A 716 49.86 0.62 9.06
CA PRO A 716 49.90 -0.13 7.81
C PRO A 716 48.53 -0.68 7.43
N ARG A 717 48.27 -0.83 6.12
CA ARG A 717 47.16 -1.67 5.64
C ARG A 717 47.47 -3.16 5.84
N ALA A 718 46.47 -4.02 5.92
CA ALA A 718 46.65 -5.45 6.15
C ALA A 718 47.54 -6.09 5.07
N TYR A 719 47.36 -5.74 3.79
CA TYR A 719 48.24 -6.23 2.73
C TYR A 719 49.71 -5.78 2.88
N GLN A 720 49.91 -4.53 3.32
CA GLN A 720 51.26 -3.98 3.56
C GLN A 720 51.91 -4.67 4.75
N PHE A 721 51.13 -4.94 5.81
CA PHE A 721 51.62 -5.63 6.99
C PHE A 721 51.90 -7.12 6.71
N ARG A 722 51.08 -7.79 5.90
CA ARG A 722 51.34 -9.15 5.39
C ARG A 722 52.63 -9.20 4.59
N SER A 723 52.83 -8.25 3.67
CA SER A 723 54.07 -8.10 2.90
C SER A 723 55.28 -7.83 3.82
N TYR A 724 55.11 -7.01 4.86
CA TYR A 724 56.17 -6.76 5.83
C TYR A 724 56.57 -8.04 6.59
N LEU A 725 55.61 -8.85 7.04
CA LEU A 725 55.86 -10.10 7.75
C LEU A 725 56.46 -11.19 6.84
N SER A 726 56.03 -11.28 5.57
CA SER A 726 56.56 -12.25 4.61
C SER A 726 58.04 -12.01 4.33
N HIS A 727 58.47 -10.76 4.20
CA HIS A 727 59.87 -10.41 4.01
C HIS A 727 60.75 -10.63 5.25
N LEU A 728 60.14 -10.79 6.44
CA LEU A 728 60.84 -11.15 7.68
C LEU A 728 60.88 -12.66 7.95
N ASN A 729 60.20 -13.49 7.15
CA ASN A 729 59.97 -14.93 7.42
C ASN A 729 59.40 -15.17 8.84
N TRP A 730 58.50 -14.30 9.30
CA TRP A 730 57.95 -14.36 10.64
C TRP A 730 56.81 -15.40 10.73
N SER A 731 56.95 -16.38 11.62
CA SER A 731 55.99 -17.49 11.78
C SER A 731 54.95 -17.31 12.89
N GLY A 732 55.06 -16.26 13.72
CA GLY A 732 54.09 -15.99 14.78
C GLY A 732 52.86 -15.26 14.26
N GLN A 733 51.65 -15.66 14.68
CA GLN A 733 50.44 -14.87 14.44
C GLN A 733 50.24 -13.85 15.57
N PRO A 734 50.55 -12.56 15.37
CA PRO A 734 50.29 -11.56 16.40
C PRO A 734 48.79 -11.36 16.53
N VAL A 735 48.28 -11.39 17.76
CA VAL A 735 46.95 -10.85 18.08
C VAL A 735 47.02 -9.34 17.89
N ILE A 736 46.17 -8.81 17.02
CA ILE A 736 46.18 -7.40 16.62
C ILE A 736 44.83 -6.73 16.89
N SER A 737 44.86 -5.41 17.06
CA SER A 737 43.67 -4.59 16.84
C SER A 737 43.68 -4.06 15.42
N ALA A 738 42.51 -3.87 14.83
CA ALA A 738 42.40 -3.41 13.46
C ALA A 738 41.20 -2.48 13.28
N PHE A 739 41.30 -1.60 12.30
CA PHE A 739 40.21 -0.74 11.85
C PHE A 739 39.78 -1.20 10.45
N VAL A 740 38.62 -1.85 10.38
CA VAL A 740 38.06 -2.36 9.12
C VAL A 740 37.20 -1.27 8.50
N PRO A 741 37.50 -0.81 7.26
CA PRO A 741 36.64 0.15 6.57
C PRO A 741 35.20 -0.35 6.52
N LEU A 742 34.25 0.56 6.74
CA LEU A 742 32.85 0.19 6.81
C LEU A 742 32.32 -0.39 5.49
N ALA A 743 32.93 -0.01 4.36
CA ALA A 743 32.65 -0.57 3.04
C ALA A 743 32.88 -2.09 2.95
N ASP A 744 33.82 -2.62 3.74
CA ASP A 744 34.22 -4.02 3.73
C ASP A 744 33.51 -4.85 4.81
N TRP A 745 32.57 -4.24 5.55
CA TRP A 745 31.86 -4.89 6.65
C TRP A 745 30.52 -5.50 6.22
N PRO A 746 30.18 -6.73 6.65
CA PRO A 746 28.90 -7.36 6.32
C PRO A 746 27.71 -6.63 6.97
N LYS A 747 26.63 -6.45 6.20
CA LYS A 747 25.39 -5.76 6.64
C LYS A 747 24.43 -6.76 7.33
N PRO A 748 23.60 -6.34 8.31
CA PRO A 748 23.42 -4.97 8.84
C PRO A 748 24.36 -4.63 10.00
N LEU A 749 24.52 -3.33 10.29
CA LEU A 749 25.29 -2.87 11.46
C LEU A 749 24.47 -2.94 12.74
N SER A 750 25.10 -3.40 13.82
CA SER A 750 24.53 -3.33 15.16
C SER A 750 24.79 -1.95 15.80
N PRO A 751 23.83 -1.37 16.54
CA PRO A 751 24.01 -0.14 17.32
C PRO A 751 25.07 -0.22 18.42
N SER A 752 25.52 -1.44 18.77
CA SER A 752 26.57 -1.67 19.78
C SER A 752 28.00 -1.62 19.23
N ILE A 753 28.17 -1.39 17.93
CA ILE A 753 29.49 -1.38 17.28
C ILE A 753 30.21 -0.06 17.55
N SER A 754 31.51 -0.14 17.82
CA SER A 754 32.38 1.04 17.96
C SER A 754 32.87 1.50 16.59
N LEU A 755 32.40 2.66 16.13
CA LEU A 755 32.84 3.28 14.88
C LEU A 755 33.97 4.28 15.16
N THR A 756 34.89 4.40 14.21
CA THR A 756 35.94 5.43 14.22
C THR A 756 35.93 6.21 12.93
N TYR A 757 36.23 7.50 13.03
CA TYR A 757 36.42 8.35 11.85
C TYR A 757 37.73 8.01 11.13
N LYS A 758 37.85 8.38 9.83
CA LYS A 758 38.93 8.07 8.89
C LYS A 758 40.37 8.09 9.42
N ASN A 759 40.64 8.90 10.43
CA ASN A 759 41.96 9.08 11.04
C ASN A 759 42.22 8.13 12.23
N HIS A 760 41.30 7.22 12.53
CA HIS A 760 41.36 6.23 13.62
C HIS A 760 41.51 6.81 15.04
N SER A 761 41.34 8.14 15.19
CA SER A 761 41.52 8.88 16.44
C SER A 761 40.21 9.19 17.16
N ASP A 762 39.15 9.48 16.41
CA ASP A 762 37.88 9.93 16.97
C ASP A 762 36.86 8.80 16.96
N VAL A 763 36.37 8.45 18.16
CA VAL A 763 35.29 7.46 18.33
C VAL A 763 33.96 8.13 17.98
N VAL A 764 33.28 7.56 16.99
CA VAL A 764 31.94 7.96 16.56
C VAL A 764 30.95 6.96 17.18
N PRO A 765 30.02 7.40 18.03
CA PRO A 765 29.02 6.50 18.59
C PRO A 765 28.07 6.02 17.49
N ALA A 766 27.71 4.74 17.50
CA ALA A 766 26.71 4.19 16.59
C ALA A 766 25.27 4.53 17.00
N ALA A 767 25.07 4.98 18.25
CA ALA A 767 23.80 5.47 18.76
C ALA A 767 24.00 6.55 19.84
N VAL A 768 23.07 7.49 19.98
CA VAL A 768 23.16 8.60 20.96
C VAL A 768 21.87 8.70 21.75
N ASP A 769 21.97 8.75 23.08
CA ASP A 769 20.81 8.91 23.96
C ASP A 769 20.22 10.31 23.84
N LEU A 770 18.89 10.39 23.73
CA LEU A 770 18.14 11.63 23.76
C LEU A 770 17.88 12.05 25.20
N ASP A 771 18.87 12.70 25.82
CA ASP A 771 18.81 13.26 27.17
C ASP A 771 18.52 14.78 27.17
N GLU A 772 18.49 15.39 28.35
CA GLU A 772 18.26 16.83 28.50
C GLU A 772 19.32 17.69 27.79
N ASP A 773 20.58 17.27 27.78
CA ASP A 773 21.70 18.02 27.20
C ASP A 773 21.62 17.99 25.67
N LEU A 774 21.34 16.83 25.07
CA LEU A 774 21.13 16.71 23.63
C LEU A 774 19.88 17.47 23.18
N ALA A 775 18.78 17.34 23.92
CA ALA A 775 17.54 18.05 23.62
C ALA A 775 17.74 19.57 23.68
N TYR A 776 18.46 20.07 24.69
CA TYR A 776 18.84 21.48 24.81
C TYR A 776 19.71 21.94 23.63
N LEU A 777 20.70 21.14 23.20
CA LEU A 777 21.53 21.43 22.03
C LEU A 777 20.70 21.49 20.73
N LEU A 778 19.77 20.55 20.53
CA LEU A 778 18.86 20.56 19.39
C LEU A 778 17.96 21.80 19.38
N GLY A 779 17.47 22.23 20.54
CA GLY A 779 16.71 23.47 20.69
C GLY A 779 17.50 24.70 20.25
N TRP A 780 18.78 24.79 20.67
CA TRP A 780 19.70 25.83 20.22
C TRP A 780 19.98 25.79 18.72
N TYR A 781 20.18 24.60 18.16
CA TYR A 781 20.43 24.42 16.73
C TYR A 781 19.22 24.84 15.88
N LEU A 782 18.00 24.54 16.32
CA LEU A 782 16.79 24.90 15.58
C LEU A 782 16.53 26.41 15.61
N GLY A 783 16.84 27.10 16.70
CA GLY A 783 16.77 28.56 16.79
C GLY A 783 17.85 29.25 15.96
N ASP A 784 19.10 29.23 16.45
CA ASP A 784 20.22 30.04 15.94
C ASP A 784 21.37 29.21 15.32
N GLY A 785 21.12 27.93 15.01
CA GLY A 785 22.10 27.03 14.42
C GLY A 785 22.12 27.01 12.89
N CYS A 786 23.33 26.90 12.33
CA CYS A 786 23.58 26.78 10.90
C CYS A 786 24.66 25.72 10.60
N PHE A 787 24.45 24.95 9.52
CA PHE A 787 25.46 24.06 8.95
C PHE A 787 26.27 24.81 7.88
N SER A 788 27.59 24.84 8.01
CA SER A 788 28.47 25.63 7.14
C SER A 788 29.68 24.80 6.69
N ALA A 789 29.45 23.75 5.91
CA ALA A 789 30.51 22.94 5.33
C ALA A 789 31.42 23.76 4.40
N THR A 790 32.73 23.56 4.54
CA THR A 790 33.73 24.05 3.59
C THR A 790 34.59 22.89 3.09
N LYS A 791 35.31 23.07 1.97
CA LYS A 791 36.20 22.02 1.41
C LYS A 791 37.22 21.48 2.44
N ASN A 792 37.70 22.35 3.33
CA ASN A 792 38.66 21.99 4.38
C ASN A 792 37.99 21.62 5.71
N SER A 793 36.66 21.78 5.84
CA SER A 793 35.92 21.54 7.08
C SER A 793 34.48 21.11 6.78
N PRO A 794 34.27 19.87 6.31
CA PRO A 794 32.96 19.39 5.88
C PRO A 794 31.95 19.25 7.03
N ASN A 795 32.42 19.12 8.27
CA ASN A 795 31.59 18.84 9.45
C ASN A 795 31.48 20.05 10.40
N ARG A 796 31.45 21.27 9.85
CA ARG A 796 31.45 22.54 10.61
C ARG A 796 30.04 23.04 10.89
N PHE A 797 29.78 23.36 12.15
CA PHE A 797 28.52 23.94 12.64
C PHE A 797 28.77 25.28 13.33
N ILE A 798 27.78 26.16 13.24
CA ILE A 798 27.82 27.51 13.80
C ILE A 798 26.56 27.73 14.63
N LEU A 799 26.73 28.16 15.89
CA LEU A 799 25.64 28.67 16.74
C LEU A 799 25.85 30.17 16.97
N SER A 800 24.89 30.99 16.60
CA SER A 800 24.93 32.43 16.86
C SER A 800 24.44 32.75 18.27
N LEU A 801 25.16 33.61 19.01
CA LEU A 801 24.82 33.99 20.39
C LEU A 801 24.25 35.41 20.51
N GLY A 802 24.13 36.17 19.42
CA GLY A 802 23.71 37.58 19.47
C GLY A 802 24.62 38.50 20.31
N GLY A 803 24.41 39.81 20.23
CA GLY A 803 25.28 40.81 20.92
C GLY A 803 25.18 40.82 22.45
N ASN A 804 24.06 40.35 23.03
CA ASN A 804 23.76 40.46 24.46
C ASN A 804 23.78 39.13 25.25
N LYS A 805 24.00 37.97 24.61
CA LYS A 805 23.89 36.64 25.29
C LYS A 805 25.25 36.07 25.71
N ASN A 806 26.20 36.96 25.97
CA ASN A 806 27.62 36.77 25.66
C ASN A 806 28.47 35.95 26.63
N PHE A 807 27.95 35.57 27.80
CA PHE A 807 28.72 34.85 28.83
C PHE A 807 27.94 33.75 29.54
N VAL A 808 26.62 33.91 29.73
CA VAL A 808 25.81 32.98 30.53
C VAL A 808 25.64 31.62 29.84
N TYR A 809 25.44 31.60 28.52
CA TYR A 809 25.12 30.36 27.80
C TYR A 809 26.35 29.68 27.18
N PHE A 810 27.45 30.41 26.99
CA PHE A 810 28.64 29.88 26.30
C PHE A 810 29.28 28.72 27.06
N GLU A 811 29.50 28.85 28.37
CA GLU A 811 30.11 27.78 29.17
C GLU A 811 29.22 26.53 29.20
N ARG A 812 27.91 26.70 29.36
CA ARG A 812 26.96 25.59 29.31
C ARG A 812 26.93 24.92 27.93
N LEU A 813 26.89 25.68 26.84
CA LEU A 813 26.91 25.11 25.49
C LEU A 813 28.23 24.41 25.19
N LYS A 814 29.36 24.94 25.66
CA LYS A 814 30.66 24.28 25.54
C LYS A 814 30.67 22.94 26.28
N ASP A 815 30.20 22.92 27.51
CA ASP A 815 30.09 21.70 28.33
C ASP A 815 29.17 20.67 27.67
N VAL A 816 27.99 21.09 27.20
CA VAL A 816 27.03 20.23 26.46
C VAL A 816 27.65 19.68 25.17
N LEU A 817 28.36 20.49 24.39
CA LEU A 817 29.03 20.04 23.15
C LEU A 817 30.14 19.01 23.44
N GLU A 818 30.92 19.23 24.49
CA GLU A 818 32.01 18.34 24.90
C GLU A 818 31.47 17.02 25.48
N LYS A 819 30.44 17.09 26.31
CA LYS A 819 29.80 15.92 26.94
C LYS A 819 29.01 15.07 25.95
N THR A 820 28.18 15.69 25.11
CA THR A 820 27.18 14.99 24.28
C THR A 820 27.77 14.47 22.97
N ILE A 821 28.58 15.29 22.29
CA ILE A 821 29.08 14.98 20.94
C ILE A 821 30.61 15.03 20.83
N LYS A 822 31.32 15.13 21.97
CA LYS A 822 32.79 15.19 22.08
C LYS A 822 33.41 16.25 21.17
N ALA A 823 32.72 17.38 20.98
CA ALA A 823 33.14 18.40 20.04
C ALA A 823 33.77 19.59 20.76
N ARG A 824 34.96 20.00 20.31
CA ARG A 824 35.61 21.20 20.81
C ARG A 824 34.92 22.45 20.23
N ALA A 825 34.42 23.30 21.12
CA ALA A 825 33.85 24.59 20.77
C ALA A 825 34.92 25.68 20.65
N ILE A 826 34.91 26.41 19.53
CA ILE A 826 35.78 27.55 19.26
C ILE A 826 34.93 28.81 19.25
N LYS A 827 35.37 29.82 19.99
CA LYS A 827 34.73 31.12 20.00
C LYS A 827 35.20 31.95 18.80
N ALA A 828 34.27 32.34 17.93
CA ALA A 828 34.53 33.26 16.84
C ALA A 828 33.78 34.59 17.08
N THR A 829 34.40 35.70 16.70
CA THR A 829 33.78 37.03 16.82
C THR A 829 33.70 37.67 15.44
N ASN A 830 32.48 37.99 15.00
CA ASN A 830 32.24 38.82 13.82
C ASN A 830 31.75 40.21 14.26
N ARG A 831 31.86 41.25 13.41
CA ARG A 831 31.60 42.66 13.75
C ARG A 831 30.20 42.95 14.33
N ALA A 832 29.24 42.03 14.20
CA ALA A 832 27.85 42.18 14.67
C ALA A 832 27.35 41.08 15.64
N CYS A 833 28.04 39.94 15.76
CA CYS A 833 27.57 38.79 16.55
C CYS A 833 28.75 37.94 17.05
N ARG A 834 28.60 37.34 18.24
CA ARG A 834 29.49 36.26 18.70
C ARG A 834 28.93 34.92 18.26
N GLU A 835 29.81 34.02 17.86
CA GLU A 835 29.46 32.71 17.31
C GLU A 835 30.27 31.61 18.00
N ILE A 836 29.66 30.44 18.17
CA ILE A 836 30.34 29.20 18.54
C ILE A 836 30.50 28.38 17.27
N HIS A 837 31.75 28.09 16.92
CA HIS A 837 32.07 27.19 15.82
C HIS A 837 32.53 25.87 16.42
N PHE A 838 31.96 24.76 15.97
CA PHE A 838 32.41 23.44 16.38
C PHE A 838 32.41 22.50 15.19
N HIS A 839 33.28 21.50 15.25
CA HIS A 839 33.38 20.45 14.25
C HIS A 839 33.01 19.12 14.89
N SER A 840 32.03 18.43 14.32
CA SER A 840 31.59 17.13 14.84
C SER A 840 30.98 16.29 13.73
N PHE A 841 31.59 15.14 13.46
CA PHE A 841 31.01 14.16 12.55
C PHE A 841 29.79 13.47 13.17
N THR A 842 29.83 13.18 14.47
CA THR A 842 28.70 12.63 15.24
C THR A 842 27.45 13.50 15.12
N PHE A 843 27.60 14.82 15.28
CA PHE A 843 26.46 15.74 15.15
C PHE A 843 25.94 15.84 13.73
N ARG A 844 26.80 15.66 12.72
CA ARG A 844 26.38 15.55 11.33
C ARG A 844 25.52 14.31 11.11
N LEU A 845 25.99 13.13 11.51
CA LEU A 845 25.22 11.89 11.41
C LEU A 845 23.87 12.01 12.14
N LEU A 846 23.88 12.60 13.34
CA LEU A 846 22.65 12.86 14.10
C LEU A 846 21.65 13.71 13.30
N LEU A 847 22.09 14.83 12.74
CA LEU A 847 21.20 15.70 11.96
C LEU A 847 20.76 15.07 10.63
N GLU A 848 21.55 14.18 10.03
CA GLU A 848 21.14 13.38 8.86
C GLU A 848 20.06 12.37 9.25
N THR A 849 20.23 11.63 10.36
CA THR A 849 19.22 10.70 10.90
C THR A 849 17.90 11.42 11.24
N LEU A 850 17.96 12.66 11.73
CA LEU A 850 16.78 13.46 12.09
C LEU A 850 16.19 14.27 10.92
N ASP A 851 16.75 14.17 9.70
CA ASP A 851 16.41 15.00 8.53
C ASP A 851 16.43 16.52 8.82
N LEU A 852 17.41 16.96 9.61
CA LEU A 852 17.64 18.37 9.95
C LEU A 852 18.90 18.95 9.31
N LEU A 853 19.79 18.12 8.74
CA LEU A 853 21.03 18.59 8.15
C LEU A 853 20.75 19.51 6.95
N GLY A 854 21.29 20.73 6.99
CA GLY A 854 21.22 21.67 5.87
C GLY A 854 19.87 22.36 5.66
N LYS A 855 18.84 22.05 6.47
CA LYS A 855 17.52 22.69 6.38
C LYS A 855 17.62 24.19 6.70
N LYS A 856 16.93 25.01 5.90
CA LYS A 856 16.81 26.45 6.14
C LYS A 856 15.82 26.73 7.27
N ALA A 857 15.85 27.95 7.82
CA ALA A 857 15.01 28.33 8.97
C ALA A 857 13.51 28.07 8.79
N HIS A 858 12.97 28.21 7.56
CA HIS A 858 11.56 27.95 7.25
C HIS A 858 11.22 26.47 6.97
N GLU A 859 12.23 25.61 6.84
CA GLU A 859 12.09 24.16 6.58
C GLU A 859 12.31 23.32 7.84
N LYS A 860 12.92 23.90 8.88
CA LYS A 860 13.17 23.26 10.17
C LYS A 860 11.87 22.77 10.82
N PHE A 861 11.92 21.69 11.59
CA PHE A 861 10.78 21.13 12.33
C PHE A 861 11.24 20.50 13.65
N VAL A 862 10.31 20.17 14.55
CA VAL A 862 10.64 19.42 15.77
C VAL A 862 10.76 17.93 15.41
N PRO A 863 11.90 17.27 15.69
CA PRO A 863 12.04 15.83 15.48
C PRO A 863 10.98 15.00 16.20
N ASP A 864 10.48 13.95 15.54
CA ASP A 864 9.39 13.11 16.06
C ASP A 864 9.72 12.45 17.41
N GLN A 865 11.00 12.13 17.64
CA GLN A 865 11.50 11.54 18.89
C GLN A 865 11.14 12.41 20.09
N LEU A 866 11.16 13.75 19.95
CA LEU A 866 10.85 14.67 21.04
C LEU A 866 9.36 14.65 21.46
N PHE A 867 8.43 14.17 20.63
CA PHE A 867 7.02 14.02 21.04
C PHE A 867 6.82 12.85 22.01
N ASN A 868 7.81 11.98 22.17
CA ASN A 868 7.67 10.69 22.85
C ASN A 868 8.44 10.60 24.16
N VAL A 869 9.30 11.58 24.46
CA VAL A 869 10.15 11.59 25.66
C VAL A 869 9.44 12.17 26.89
N ALA A 870 10.10 12.10 28.05
CA ALA A 870 9.62 12.70 29.29
C ALA A 870 9.58 14.24 29.20
N ASP A 871 8.73 14.86 30.03
CA ASP A 871 8.50 16.31 30.02
C ASP A 871 9.77 17.10 30.33
N GLU A 872 10.70 16.57 31.13
CA GLU A 872 11.98 17.21 31.46
C GLU A 872 12.84 17.43 30.21
N ILE A 873 12.92 16.42 29.34
CA ILE A 873 13.66 16.49 28.08
C ILE A 873 12.99 17.48 27.11
N LYS A 874 11.64 17.48 27.06
CA LYS A 874 10.88 18.47 26.27
C LYS A 874 11.12 19.89 26.76
N MET A 875 11.17 20.08 28.08
CA MET A 875 11.48 21.38 28.69
C MET A 875 12.92 21.81 28.37
N ALA A 876 13.89 20.90 28.39
CA ALA A 876 15.27 21.20 28.01
C ALA A 876 15.38 21.65 26.53
N PHE A 877 14.66 20.98 25.62
CA PHE A 877 14.55 21.41 24.23
C PHE A 877 13.93 22.80 24.08
N LEU A 878 12.78 23.04 24.72
CA LEU A 878 12.12 24.35 24.72
C LEU A 878 12.98 25.42 25.38
N GLN A 879 13.79 25.07 26.36
CA GLN A 879 14.75 25.97 27.00
C GLN A 879 15.82 26.41 26.00
N GLY A 880 16.43 25.47 25.29
CA GLY A 880 17.44 25.78 24.26
C GLY A 880 16.86 26.66 23.16
N LEU A 881 15.60 26.42 22.76
CA LEU A 881 14.91 27.25 21.79
C LEU A 881 14.59 28.66 22.34
N LEU A 882 14.15 28.75 23.60
CA LEU A 882 13.83 30.03 24.23
C LEU A 882 15.09 30.91 24.40
N GLU A 883 16.22 30.29 24.76
CA GLU A 883 17.49 31.00 24.97
C GLU A 883 18.16 31.41 23.65
N SER A 884 17.89 30.69 22.55
CA SER A 884 18.41 30.96 21.21
C SER A 884 17.61 32.00 20.41
N ASP A 885 16.30 31.87 20.19
CA ASP A 885 15.53 32.88 19.43
C ASP A 885 14.22 33.30 20.13
N GLY A 886 14.00 32.80 21.33
CA GLY A 886 12.84 33.12 22.14
C GLY A 886 12.91 34.46 22.88
N ALA A 887 11.77 34.86 23.42
CA ALA A 887 11.60 36.10 24.16
C ALA A 887 10.89 35.87 25.49
N VAL A 888 11.46 36.44 26.56
CA VAL A 888 10.76 36.66 27.82
C VAL A 888 10.54 38.16 27.96
N VAL A 889 9.27 38.56 27.91
CA VAL A 889 8.87 39.97 27.95
C VAL A 889 8.16 40.25 29.25
N VAL A 890 8.54 41.36 29.89
CA VAL A 890 7.86 41.95 31.04
C VAL A 890 7.82 43.45 30.79
N SER A 891 6.64 43.98 30.50
CA SER A 891 6.42 45.41 30.29
C SER A 891 5.32 45.92 31.21
N SER A 892 5.63 47.03 31.86
CA SER A 892 4.72 47.87 32.66
C SER A 892 4.55 49.26 32.05
N ALA A 893 4.95 49.45 30.78
CA ALA A 893 4.87 50.72 30.07
C ALA A 893 3.72 50.71 29.04
N GLY A 894 2.54 51.20 29.46
CA GLY A 894 1.34 51.39 28.62
C GLY A 894 0.02 51.10 29.36
N ARG A 895 -1.14 51.24 28.68
CA ARG A 895 -2.50 51.01 29.23
C ARG A 895 -2.79 49.57 29.73
N THR A 896 -1.87 48.61 29.58
CA THR A 896 -2.03 47.21 30.03
C THR A 896 -0.67 46.60 30.37
N ASP A 897 -0.53 45.99 31.55
CA ASP A 897 0.67 45.22 31.89
C ASP A 897 0.78 43.93 31.05
N LYS A 898 1.99 43.58 30.60
CA LYS A 898 2.27 42.43 29.72
C LYS A 898 3.45 41.59 30.20
N ALA A 899 3.22 40.32 30.56
CA ALA A 899 4.25 39.32 30.81
C ALA A 899 3.96 38.01 30.07
N PHE A 900 4.93 37.55 29.29
CA PHE A 900 4.83 36.29 28.54
C PHE A 900 6.21 35.70 28.24
N ILE A 901 6.22 34.40 28.01
CA ILE A 901 7.33 33.68 27.37
C ILE A 901 6.90 33.30 25.96
N GLY A 902 7.79 33.34 24.97
CA GLY A 902 7.39 32.99 23.63
C GLY A 902 8.52 32.62 22.69
N HIS A 903 8.15 31.87 21.66
CA HIS A 903 9.00 31.43 20.57
C HIS A 903 8.53 32.10 19.28
N THR A 904 9.47 32.50 18.45
CA THR A 904 9.18 33.07 17.13
C THR A 904 9.85 32.20 16.08
N THR A 905 9.14 31.85 15.01
CA THR A 905 9.73 31.08 13.91
C THR A 905 9.09 31.44 12.56
N CYS A 906 9.82 31.20 11.47
CA CYS A 906 9.30 31.30 10.10
C CYS A 906 8.95 29.94 9.49
N SER A 907 9.14 28.84 10.24
CA SER A 907 8.70 27.51 9.83
C SER A 907 7.34 27.17 10.43
N ARG A 908 6.38 26.83 9.56
CA ARG A 908 5.07 26.30 9.98
C ARG A 908 5.23 25.00 10.77
N ARG A 909 6.04 24.05 10.28
CA ARG A 909 6.21 22.73 10.90
C ARG A 909 6.89 22.82 12.27
N LEU A 910 7.87 23.72 12.44
CA LEU A 910 8.47 24.00 13.74
C LEU A 910 7.44 24.62 14.69
N ALA A 911 6.61 25.54 14.20
CA ALA A 911 5.55 26.12 15.00
C ALA A 911 4.53 25.07 15.48
N ASP A 912 4.04 24.22 14.58
CA ASP A 912 3.09 23.14 14.88
C ASP A 912 3.71 22.12 15.86
N GLY A 913 5.00 21.82 15.73
CA GLY A 913 5.74 20.97 16.67
C GLY A 913 5.86 21.58 18.08
N ILE A 914 6.23 22.86 18.18
CA ILE A 914 6.31 23.56 19.48
C ILE A 914 4.93 23.62 20.14
N ILE A 915 3.87 23.91 19.37
CA ILE A 915 2.49 23.89 19.87
C ILE A 915 2.19 22.50 20.43
N THR A 916 2.48 21.43 19.67
CA THR A 916 2.24 20.04 20.08
C THR A 916 2.96 19.69 21.39
N LEU A 917 4.24 20.07 21.56
CA LEU A 917 4.97 19.86 22.82
C LEU A 917 4.29 20.58 24.00
N TYR A 918 3.85 21.83 23.82
CA TYR A 918 3.09 22.52 24.85
C TYR A 918 1.76 21.82 25.17
N ARG A 919 1.02 21.37 24.15
CA ARG A 919 -0.25 20.66 24.33
C ARG A 919 -0.08 19.33 25.06
N GLN A 920 1.02 18.60 24.82
CA GLN A 920 1.34 17.35 25.56
C GLN A 920 1.62 17.60 27.04
N MET A 921 2.11 18.79 27.40
CA MET A 921 2.25 19.22 28.80
C MET A 921 0.98 19.89 29.35
N GLY A 922 -0.13 19.89 28.61
CA GLY A 922 -1.40 20.52 29.01
C GLY A 922 -1.39 22.05 29.00
N ILE A 923 -0.46 22.66 28.26
CA ILE A 923 -0.31 24.12 28.12
C ILE A 923 -1.01 24.57 26.84
N PHE A 924 -1.69 25.72 26.91
CA PHE A 924 -2.44 26.30 25.79
C PHE A 924 -1.76 27.58 25.33
N PRO A 925 -0.70 27.49 24.49
CA PRO A 925 -0.05 28.68 23.98
C PRO A 925 -0.97 29.42 23.01
N ALA A 926 -0.89 30.75 23.03
CA ALA A 926 -1.52 31.60 22.03
C ALA A 926 -0.60 31.72 20.81
N VAL A 927 -1.17 31.51 19.62
CA VAL A 927 -0.46 31.46 18.35
C VAL A 927 -0.90 32.63 17.49
N THR A 928 0.06 33.38 16.95
CA THR A 928 -0.22 34.47 16.00
C THR A 928 0.62 34.26 14.76
N CYS A 929 -0.02 34.24 13.60
CA CYS A 929 0.64 34.19 12.29
C CYS A 929 0.59 35.60 11.68
N ARG A 930 1.76 36.18 11.39
CA ARG A 930 1.93 37.49 10.77
C ARG A 930 2.46 37.33 9.34
N PRO A 931 1.89 38.03 8.36
CA PRO A 931 2.43 38.01 7.01
C PRO A 931 3.85 38.60 6.98
N PRO A 932 4.65 38.26 5.96
CA PRO A 932 5.95 38.86 5.74
C PRO A 932 5.84 40.40 5.74
N PHE A 933 6.69 41.04 6.52
CA PHE A 933 6.76 42.50 6.57
C PHE A 933 8.13 42.98 6.07
N THR A 934 8.11 44.11 5.39
CA THR A 934 9.30 44.81 4.95
C THR A 934 9.58 45.93 5.95
N HIS A 935 10.81 46.02 6.44
CA HIS A 935 11.21 47.15 7.29
C HIS A 935 12.52 47.74 6.87
N THR A 936 12.58 49.07 6.90
CA THR A 936 13.80 49.81 6.60
C THR A 936 14.46 50.18 7.92
N SER A 937 15.69 49.69 8.12
CA SER A 937 16.51 50.05 9.28
C SER A 937 17.87 50.51 8.79
N LYS A 938 18.33 51.67 9.27
CA LYS A 938 19.61 52.30 8.87
C LYS A 938 19.79 52.42 7.34
N GLY A 939 18.73 52.74 6.61
CA GLY A 939 18.76 52.90 5.14
C GLY A 939 18.77 51.58 4.34
N ILE A 940 18.77 50.42 5.01
CA ILE A 940 18.70 49.11 4.36
C ILE A 940 17.27 48.57 4.53
N THR A 941 16.65 48.20 3.40
CA THR A 941 15.33 47.58 3.39
C THR A 941 15.45 46.07 3.54
N TYR A 942 14.90 45.54 4.63
CA TYR A 942 14.85 44.11 4.92
C TYR A 942 13.46 43.59 4.56
N CYS A 943 13.35 42.80 3.49
CA CYS A 943 12.11 42.15 3.08
C CYS A 943 12.00 40.76 3.72
N GLY A 944 10.95 40.52 4.51
CA GLY A 944 10.57 39.16 4.88
C GLY A 944 9.92 38.44 3.70
N ASN A 945 10.29 37.18 3.46
CA ASN A 945 9.72 36.35 2.38
C ASN A 945 8.74 35.28 2.88
N PHE A 946 8.64 35.08 4.19
CA PHE A 946 7.86 34.00 4.81
C PHE A 946 6.98 34.55 5.94
N ASP A 947 5.87 33.85 6.19
CA ASP A 947 5.03 34.11 7.36
C ASP A 947 5.82 33.88 8.65
N ARG A 948 5.52 34.69 9.68
CA ARG A 948 6.10 34.58 11.01
C ARG A 948 5.06 34.05 11.98
N TYR A 949 5.41 33.02 12.74
CA TYR A 949 4.59 32.41 13.77
C TYR A 949 5.15 32.78 15.15
N ASP A 950 4.36 33.50 15.94
CA ASP A 950 4.65 33.81 17.34
C ASP A 950 3.82 32.87 18.22
N ILE A 951 4.48 32.13 19.11
CA ILE A 951 3.85 31.18 20.04
C ILE A 951 4.16 31.65 21.45
N ILE A 952 3.16 32.14 22.17
CA ILE A 952 3.34 32.79 23.47
C ILE A 952 2.52 32.12 24.57
N VAL A 953 3.11 31.97 25.75
CA VAL A 953 2.45 31.53 26.97
C VAL A 953 2.31 32.74 27.89
N THR A 954 1.07 33.09 28.23
CA THR A 954 0.73 34.38 28.84
C THR A 954 0.13 34.24 30.25
N THR A 955 -0.44 33.09 30.60
CA THR A 955 -1.14 32.91 31.88
C THR A 955 -0.15 32.58 32.99
N LYS A 956 -0.36 33.13 34.20
CA LYS A 956 0.56 32.91 35.33
C LYS A 956 0.71 31.44 35.69
N GLU A 957 -0.38 30.68 35.71
CA GLU A 957 -0.34 29.23 36.00
C GLU A 957 0.56 28.48 35.00
N GLN A 958 0.40 28.73 33.69
CA GLN A 958 1.22 28.07 32.67
C GLN A 958 2.66 28.60 32.66
N ILE A 959 2.89 29.90 32.86
CA ILE A 959 4.24 30.46 32.96
C ILE A 959 4.96 29.88 34.18
N SER A 960 4.29 29.78 35.33
CA SER A 960 4.86 29.16 36.54
C SER A 960 5.21 27.69 36.31
N LYS A 961 4.35 26.92 35.64
CA LYS A 961 4.64 25.53 35.24
C LYS A 961 5.87 25.45 34.34
N MET A 962 6.09 26.45 33.48
CA MET A 962 7.24 26.53 32.58
C MET A 962 8.51 27.13 33.22
N SER A 963 8.57 27.26 34.54
CA SER A 963 9.75 27.83 35.22
C SER A 963 11.08 27.16 34.86
N PRO A 964 11.19 25.83 34.64
CA PRO A 964 12.46 25.22 34.23
C PRO A 964 12.97 25.74 32.88
N VAL A 965 12.07 26.17 32.00
CA VAL A 965 12.38 26.63 30.63
C VAL A 965 12.88 28.07 30.60
N TRP A 966 12.34 28.96 31.44
CA TRP A 966 12.71 30.39 31.40
C TRP A 966 13.59 30.83 32.57
N LYS A 967 13.81 30.02 33.62
CA LYS A 967 14.59 30.40 34.81
C LYS A 967 15.99 30.94 34.51
N ASN A 968 16.63 30.45 33.45
CA ASN A 968 17.98 30.83 33.05
C ASN A 968 18.01 31.94 31.98
N HIS A 969 16.85 32.44 31.56
CA HIS A 969 16.77 33.54 30.60
C HIS A 969 17.20 34.87 31.24
N LYS A 970 17.85 35.77 30.48
CA LYS A 970 18.31 37.09 30.98
C LYS A 970 17.25 37.92 31.71
N ASN A 971 15.97 37.78 31.34
CA ASN A 971 14.83 38.49 31.92
C ASN A 971 14.10 37.67 33.01
N ALA A 972 14.58 36.50 33.40
CA ALA A 972 13.92 35.60 34.35
C ALA A 972 13.65 36.24 35.71
N LYS A 973 14.65 36.94 36.28
CA LYS A 973 14.50 37.65 37.56
C LYS A 973 13.39 38.70 37.52
N ARG A 974 13.27 39.40 36.39
CA ARG A 974 12.23 40.40 36.16
C ARG A 974 10.84 39.75 36.05
N LEU A 975 10.73 38.62 35.36
CA LEU A 975 9.49 37.85 35.23
C LEU A 975 9.06 37.26 36.58
N ALA A 976 9.96 36.63 37.31
CA ALA A 976 9.67 36.04 38.62
C ALA A 976 9.18 37.09 39.63
N ARG A 977 9.86 38.24 39.71
CA ARG A 977 9.43 39.38 40.54
C ARG A 977 8.04 39.86 40.13
N TYR A 978 7.84 40.07 38.83
CA TYR A 978 6.56 40.55 38.31
C TYR A 978 5.38 39.61 38.61
N LEU A 979 5.56 38.29 38.49
CA LEU A 979 4.54 37.28 38.84
C LEU A 979 4.24 37.21 40.34
N SER A 980 5.22 37.53 41.19
CA SER A 980 5.08 37.64 42.65
C SER A 980 4.30 38.90 43.02
N ASP A 981 4.71 40.05 42.46
CA ASP A 981 4.13 41.37 42.77
C ASP A 981 2.68 41.51 42.25
N ASN A 982 2.30 40.72 41.24
CA ASN A 982 0.98 40.78 40.62
C ASN A 982 0.23 39.44 40.76
N PRO A 983 -0.34 39.13 41.94
CA PRO A 983 -1.01 37.85 42.18
C PRO A 983 -2.23 37.59 41.28
N GLN A 984 -2.90 38.64 40.79
CA GLN A 984 -4.09 38.55 39.93
C GLN A 984 -3.77 38.52 38.42
N TYR A 985 -2.49 38.56 38.05
CA TYR A 985 -2.02 38.73 36.68
C TYR A 985 -1.74 37.41 35.95
N PRO A 986 -2.02 37.35 34.64
CA PRO A 986 -3.36 37.48 34.12
C PRO A 986 -4.11 36.17 34.39
N ASN A 987 -5.16 36.21 35.21
CA ASN A 987 -6.14 35.12 35.32
C ASN A 987 -7.04 35.00 34.06
N LEU A 988 -6.69 35.64 32.95
CA LEU A 988 -7.47 35.68 31.69
C LEU A 988 -7.60 34.31 31.02
N GLY A 989 -6.72 33.34 31.30
CA GLY A 989 -6.84 31.97 30.79
C GLY A 989 -8.12 31.26 31.24
N LYS A 990 -8.62 31.58 32.45
CA LYS A 990 -9.90 31.06 32.95
C LYS A 990 -11.13 31.65 32.23
N ARG A 991 -10.98 32.72 31.46
CA ARG A 991 -12.13 33.44 30.87
C ARG A 991 -12.59 32.91 29.51
N TYR A 992 -11.80 32.07 28.84
CA TYR A 992 -12.09 31.69 27.46
C TYR A 992 -11.91 30.22 27.13
N ILE A 993 -11.25 29.41 27.97
CA ILE A 993 -11.16 27.96 27.74
C ILE A 993 -12.12 27.29 28.71
N GLU A 994 -13.14 26.63 28.17
CA GLU A 994 -14.17 25.96 28.97
C GLU A 994 -13.79 24.50 29.17
N LYS A 995 -13.93 24.00 30.40
CA LYS A 995 -13.72 22.58 30.69
C LYS A 995 -15.00 21.82 30.38
N ILE A 996 -14.93 20.86 29.46
CA ILE A 996 -16.06 19.99 29.10
C ILE A 996 -16.03 18.71 29.95
N SER A 997 -14.89 18.04 30.03
CA SER A 997 -14.71 16.77 30.76
C SER A 997 -13.32 16.71 31.42
N GLN A 998 -12.90 15.54 31.92
CA GLN A 998 -11.52 15.36 32.38
C GLN A 998 -10.51 15.50 31.22
N ASP A 999 -10.92 15.09 30.01
CA ASP A 999 -10.07 14.96 28.83
C ASP A 999 -10.36 16.00 27.74
N LEU A 1000 -11.48 16.72 27.80
CA LEU A 1000 -11.88 17.68 26.77
C LEU A 1000 -11.99 19.12 27.30
N MET A 1001 -11.60 20.06 26.45
CA MET A 1001 -11.72 21.50 26.64
C MET A 1001 -12.38 22.13 25.41
N ALA A 1002 -12.91 23.34 25.54
CA ALA A 1002 -13.52 24.09 24.45
C ALA A 1002 -12.83 25.45 24.28
N ILE A 1003 -12.55 25.86 23.04
CA ILE A 1003 -11.92 27.15 22.73
C ILE A 1003 -12.82 27.94 21.75
N PRO A 1004 -13.16 29.20 22.05
CA PRO A 1004 -14.04 30.00 21.21
C PRO A 1004 -13.39 30.35 19.88
N VAL A 1005 -14.19 30.33 18.82
CA VAL A 1005 -13.85 30.74 17.47
C VAL A 1005 -13.76 32.26 17.42
N MET A 1006 -12.62 32.76 16.94
CA MET A 1006 -12.37 34.19 16.77
C MET A 1006 -12.57 34.66 15.34
N ARG A 1007 -12.36 33.78 14.37
CA ARG A 1007 -12.41 34.14 12.96
C ARG A 1007 -12.76 32.94 12.12
N VAL A 1008 -13.68 33.11 11.18
CA VAL A 1008 -14.00 32.15 10.12
C VAL A 1008 -13.79 32.87 8.80
N LYS A 1009 -12.95 32.31 7.92
CA LYS A 1009 -12.63 32.93 6.64
C LYS A 1009 -12.66 31.89 5.53
N ARG A 1010 -13.39 32.17 4.45
CA ARG A 1010 -13.28 31.39 3.20
C ARG A 1010 -11.90 31.63 2.57
N VAL A 1011 -11.17 30.56 2.28
CA VAL A 1011 -9.81 30.61 1.73
C VAL A 1011 -9.76 29.93 0.36
N LYS A 1012 -8.94 30.49 -0.54
CA LYS A 1012 -8.55 29.79 -1.77
C LYS A 1012 -7.44 28.81 -1.40
N CYS A 1013 -7.64 27.54 -1.70
CA CYS A 1013 -6.63 26.51 -1.55
C CYS A 1013 -6.06 26.21 -2.95
N ASN A 1014 -4.74 26.01 -3.05
CA ASN A 1014 -4.11 25.67 -4.33
C ASN A 1014 -4.10 24.14 -4.57
N ASP A 1015 -4.45 23.37 -3.55
CA ASP A 1015 -4.56 21.91 -3.65
C ASP A 1015 -5.90 21.51 -4.28
N ASP A 1016 -5.82 20.61 -5.25
CA ASP A 1016 -6.97 20.01 -5.93
C ASP A 1016 -7.60 18.90 -5.11
N PHE A 1017 -6.93 18.42 -4.05
CA PHE A 1017 -7.38 17.33 -3.21
C PHE A 1017 -7.67 17.76 -1.78
N VAL A 1018 -8.54 16.98 -1.14
CA VAL A 1018 -8.91 17.04 0.26
C VAL A 1018 -8.84 15.61 0.81
N TYR A 1019 -8.58 15.50 2.10
CA TYR A 1019 -8.15 14.25 2.74
C TYR A 1019 -9.00 13.98 3.98
N ASP A 1020 -9.18 12.70 4.30
CA ASP A 1020 -9.88 12.26 5.52
C ASP A 1020 -9.35 10.91 6.03
N LEU A 1021 -9.71 10.53 7.26
CA LEU A 1021 -9.24 9.34 7.96
C LEU A 1021 -10.40 8.54 8.52
N THR A 1022 -10.46 7.25 8.19
CA THR A 1022 -11.43 6.34 8.81
C THR A 1022 -10.86 5.74 10.10
N VAL A 1023 -11.50 6.02 11.24
CA VAL A 1023 -11.08 5.53 12.56
C VAL A 1023 -11.95 4.36 13.04
N GLN A 1024 -11.33 3.35 13.64
CA GLN A 1024 -12.04 2.17 14.12
C GLN A 1024 -12.99 2.51 15.28
N GLY A 1025 -14.29 2.27 15.06
CA GLY A 1025 -15.33 2.38 16.09
C GLY A 1025 -15.70 3.82 16.49
N HIS A 1026 -15.12 4.84 15.84
CA HIS A 1026 -15.36 6.25 16.17
C HIS A 1026 -15.59 7.09 14.91
N PRO A 1027 -16.60 7.98 14.90
CA PRO A 1027 -16.93 8.85 13.77
C PRO A 1027 -16.11 10.14 13.74
N ASN A 1028 -14.99 10.20 14.46
CA ASN A 1028 -14.22 11.44 14.63
C ASN A 1028 -12.73 11.15 14.81
N PHE A 1029 -11.92 12.19 14.66
CA PHE A 1029 -10.49 12.19 14.95
C PHE A 1029 -9.99 13.58 15.33
N ILE A 1030 -8.76 13.67 15.84
CA ILE A 1030 -8.13 14.93 16.22
C ILE A 1030 -7.18 15.42 15.12
N ALA A 1031 -7.37 16.65 14.65
CA ALA A 1031 -6.58 17.26 13.58
C ALA A 1031 -6.37 18.76 13.78
N GLY A 1032 -5.45 19.35 13.01
CA GLY A 1032 -5.13 20.78 13.09
C GLY A 1032 -4.17 21.11 14.21
N ASN A 1033 -3.59 22.30 14.15
CA ASN A 1033 -2.57 22.71 15.10
C ASN A 1033 -3.20 22.95 16.48
N GLY A 1034 -2.71 22.25 17.50
CA GLY A 1034 -3.30 22.29 18.86
C GLY A 1034 -4.32 21.19 19.15
N GLY A 1035 -4.74 20.43 18.13
CA GLY A 1035 -5.64 19.28 18.21
C GLY A 1035 -7.11 19.67 18.31
N LEU A 1036 -7.81 19.79 17.18
CA LEU A 1036 -9.25 20.07 17.09
C LEU A 1036 -10.00 18.77 16.74
N LEU A 1037 -11.15 18.56 17.36
CA LEU A 1037 -11.98 17.38 17.10
C LEU A 1037 -12.82 17.59 15.84
N VAL A 1038 -12.64 16.72 14.84
CA VAL A 1038 -13.32 16.77 13.56
C VAL A 1038 -14.06 15.46 13.26
N HIS A 1039 -15.11 15.55 12.45
CA HIS A 1039 -15.87 14.38 12.01
C HIS A 1039 -15.10 13.62 10.91
N ASN A 1040 -15.30 12.31 10.80
CA ASN A 1040 -14.73 11.45 9.76
C ASN A 1040 -15.79 11.15 8.68
N THR A 1041 -15.48 11.32 7.39
CA THR A 1041 -16.45 11.22 6.27
C THR A 1041 -16.89 9.79 5.95
N ASP A 1042 -18.19 9.57 5.75
CA ASP A 1042 -18.80 8.27 5.41
C ASP A 1042 -19.46 8.18 4.00
N GLY A 1043 -19.67 9.28 3.29
CA GLY A 1043 -20.56 9.28 2.10
C GLY A 1043 -20.00 8.62 0.81
N ALA A 1044 -18.68 8.63 0.58
CA ALA A 1044 -18.05 7.88 -0.53
C ALA A 1044 -17.96 6.37 -0.23
N HIS A 1045 -17.81 6.03 1.05
CA HIS A 1045 -17.74 4.67 1.55
C HIS A 1045 -19.10 3.97 1.42
N ILE A 1046 -20.22 4.63 1.75
CA ILE A 1046 -21.58 4.11 1.56
C ILE A 1046 -21.85 3.78 0.08
N ARG A 1047 -21.47 4.67 -0.84
CA ARG A 1047 -21.65 4.43 -2.29
C ARG A 1047 -20.85 3.20 -2.75
N THR A 1048 -19.59 3.08 -2.35
CA THR A 1048 -18.75 1.93 -2.71
C THR A 1048 -19.28 0.63 -2.11
N LEU A 1049 -19.76 0.65 -0.87
CA LEU A 1049 -20.40 -0.50 -0.20
C LEU A 1049 -21.72 -0.93 -0.86
N LEU A 1050 -22.53 0.04 -1.31
CA LEU A 1050 -23.74 -0.25 -2.08
C LEU A 1050 -23.39 -0.86 -3.43
N LEU A 1051 -22.39 -0.32 -4.13
CA LEU A 1051 -21.98 -0.84 -5.44
C LEU A 1051 -21.43 -2.27 -5.34
N THR A 1052 -20.62 -2.58 -4.33
CA THR A 1052 -20.15 -3.96 -4.07
C THR A 1052 -21.29 -4.89 -3.66
N PHE A 1053 -22.25 -4.42 -2.85
CA PHE A 1053 -23.46 -5.18 -2.54
C PHE A 1053 -24.29 -5.50 -3.79
N PHE A 1054 -24.52 -4.52 -4.66
CA PHE A 1054 -25.24 -4.74 -5.90
C PHE A 1054 -24.47 -5.65 -6.86
N TYR A 1055 -23.16 -5.48 -6.98
CA TYR A 1055 -22.33 -6.32 -7.85
C TYR A 1055 -22.38 -7.79 -7.43
N ARG A 1056 -22.27 -8.06 -6.13
CA ARG A 1056 -22.16 -9.42 -5.61
C ARG A 1056 -23.48 -10.17 -5.50
N TYR A 1057 -24.54 -9.49 -5.06
CA TYR A 1057 -25.82 -10.14 -4.78
C TYR A 1057 -26.91 -9.83 -5.81
N PHE A 1058 -26.69 -8.83 -6.66
CA PHE A 1058 -27.64 -8.33 -7.64
C PHE A 1058 -26.99 -7.99 -8.99
N PRO A 1059 -26.09 -8.84 -9.54
CA PRO A 1059 -25.36 -8.52 -10.77
C PRO A 1059 -26.28 -8.21 -11.95
N ASP A 1060 -27.45 -8.86 -12.00
CA ASP A 1060 -28.47 -8.64 -13.03
C ASP A 1060 -29.06 -7.23 -13.05
N LEU A 1061 -29.09 -6.54 -11.90
CA LEU A 1061 -29.50 -5.13 -11.84
C LEU A 1061 -28.47 -4.21 -12.51
N ILE A 1062 -27.19 -4.58 -12.48
CA ILE A 1062 -26.11 -3.82 -13.10
C ILE A 1062 -26.03 -4.12 -14.59
N THR A 1063 -26.04 -5.40 -14.98
CA THR A 1063 -25.93 -5.82 -16.39
C THR A 1063 -27.10 -5.31 -17.24
N ARG A 1064 -28.30 -5.21 -16.65
CA ARG A 1064 -29.51 -4.67 -17.31
C ARG A 1064 -29.64 -3.15 -17.20
N GLY A 1065 -28.70 -2.47 -16.55
CA GLY A 1065 -28.63 -1.01 -16.50
C GLY A 1065 -29.69 -0.34 -15.62
N HIS A 1066 -30.03 -0.96 -14.48
CA HIS A 1066 -31.04 -0.43 -13.57
C HIS A 1066 -30.48 0.49 -12.47
N ILE A 1067 -29.15 0.58 -12.31
CA ILE A 1067 -28.51 1.35 -11.24
C ILE A 1067 -27.92 2.67 -11.75
N PHE A 1068 -28.25 3.77 -11.07
CA PHE A 1068 -27.86 5.13 -11.42
C PHE A 1068 -27.27 5.86 -10.21
N ILE A 1069 -26.41 6.85 -10.48
CA ILE A 1069 -25.88 7.78 -9.47
C ILE A 1069 -26.36 9.19 -9.82
N ALA A 1070 -27.04 9.85 -8.89
CA ALA A 1070 -27.52 11.22 -9.09
C ALA A 1070 -26.37 12.23 -9.04
N GLN A 1071 -26.41 13.25 -9.89
CA GLN A 1071 -25.45 14.35 -9.90
C GLN A 1071 -26.18 15.68 -9.61
N PRO A 1072 -26.12 16.23 -8.38
CA PRO A 1072 -26.72 17.53 -8.09
C PRO A 1072 -25.92 18.70 -8.68
N PRO A 1073 -26.59 19.78 -9.14
CA PRO A 1073 -25.93 21.01 -9.56
C PRO A 1073 -25.39 21.79 -8.36
N LEU A 1074 -24.29 22.52 -8.57
CA LEU A 1074 -23.59 23.28 -7.52
C LEU A 1074 -24.14 24.70 -7.35
N TYR A 1075 -24.74 25.27 -8.39
CA TYR A 1075 -25.21 26.67 -8.39
C TYR A 1075 -26.54 26.82 -9.12
N ARG A 1076 -27.38 27.73 -8.63
CA ARG A 1076 -28.55 28.32 -9.27
C ARG A 1076 -28.28 29.80 -9.51
N VAL A 1077 -28.35 30.22 -10.75
CA VAL A 1077 -28.21 31.62 -11.16
C VAL A 1077 -29.52 32.07 -11.75
N GLN A 1078 -30.16 33.06 -11.14
CA GLN A 1078 -31.40 33.67 -11.61
C GLN A 1078 -31.14 35.08 -12.12
N VAL A 1079 -31.54 35.34 -13.36
CA VAL A 1079 -31.48 36.65 -14.02
C VAL A 1079 -32.89 37.04 -14.45
N GLY A 1080 -33.55 37.91 -13.69
CA GLY A 1080 -34.95 38.24 -13.91
C GLY A 1080 -35.86 37.02 -13.70
N LYS A 1081 -36.56 36.58 -14.76
CA LYS A 1081 -37.43 35.39 -14.75
C LYS A 1081 -36.70 34.10 -15.18
N GLU A 1082 -35.49 34.19 -15.73
CA GLU A 1082 -34.74 33.03 -16.17
C GLU A 1082 -33.87 32.46 -15.05
N VAL A 1083 -33.95 31.15 -14.83
CA VAL A 1083 -33.17 30.40 -13.84
C VAL A 1083 -32.31 29.39 -14.59
N LYS A 1084 -30.99 29.37 -14.32
CA LYS A 1084 -30.05 28.38 -14.85
C LYS A 1084 -29.26 27.72 -13.73
N TYR A 1085 -29.06 26.42 -13.88
CA TYR A 1085 -28.32 25.58 -12.96
C TYR A 1085 -26.94 25.25 -13.54
N PHE A 1086 -25.89 25.27 -12.69
CA PHE A 1086 -24.51 24.98 -13.10
C PHE A 1086 -23.90 23.89 -12.22
N PHE A 1087 -23.25 22.92 -12.86
CA PHE A 1087 -22.61 21.79 -12.19
C PHE A 1087 -21.14 22.05 -11.87
N HIS A 1088 -20.48 23.01 -12.53
CA HIS A 1088 -19.06 23.31 -12.37
C HIS A 1088 -18.87 24.82 -12.21
N ASP A 1089 -17.83 25.21 -11.44
CA ASP A 1089 -17.52 26.62 -11.21
C ASP A 1089 -17.14 27.36 -12.50
N GLU A 1090 -16.40 26.70 -13.39
CA GLU A 1090 -15.94 27.27 -14.67
C GLU A 1090 -17.09 27.64 -15.60
N ASP A 1091 -18.15 26.82 -15.65
CA ASP A 1091 -19.29 27.05 -16.54
C ASP A 1091 -20.17 28.20 -16.04
N LYS A 1092 -20.34 28.30 -14.72
CA LYS A 1092 -20.99 29.44 -14.06
C LYS A 1092 -20.21 30.73 -14.33
N ASP A 1093 -18.89 30.71 -14.15
CA ASP A 1093 -18.03 31.88 -14.34
C ASP A 1093 -17.97 32.33 -15.81
N LYS A 1094 -17.93 31.38 -16.77
CA LYS A 1094 -18.05 31.67 -18.22
C LYS A 1094 -19.39 32.31 -18.55
N TYR A 1095 -20.50 31.76 -18.04
CA TYR A 1095 -21.83 32.31 -18.29
C TYR A 1095 -21.99 33.73 -17.73
N LEU A 1096 -21.48 33.99 -16.52
CA LEU A 1096 -21.47 35.33 -15.93
C LEU A 1096 -20.60 36.31 -16.75
N ALA A 1097 -19.47 35.86 -17.28
CA ALA A 1097 -18.60 36.67 -18.14
C ALA A 1097 -19.23 36.97 -19.51
N GLU A 1098 -19.95 36.01 -20.11
CA GLU A 1098 -20.70 36.21 -21.35
C GLU A 1098 -21.87 37.17 -21.16
N LEU A 1099 -22.63 37.02 -20.07
CA LEU A 1099 -23.68 37.96 -19.68
C LEU A 1099 -23.13 39.39 -19.53
N ALA A 1100 -21.98 39.53 -18.87
CA ALA A 1100 -21.30 40.82 -18.72
C ALA A 1100 -20.89 41.42 -20.07
N LYS A 1101 -20.36 40.61 -21.01
CA LYS A 1101 -19.95 41.05 -22.35
C LYS A 1101 -21.14 41.43 -23.23
N TYR A 1102 -22.18 40.60 -23.27
CA TYR A 1102 -23.36 40.82 -24.11
C TYR A 1102 -24.12 42.09 -23.70
N LYS A 1103 -24.23 42.36 -22.39
CA LYS A 1103 -24.90 43.56 -21.87
C LYS A 1103 -24.01 44.79 -21.87
N ALA A 1104 -22.68 44.67 -21.71
CA ALA A 1104 -21.76 45.79 -21.92
C ALA A 1104 -21.76 46.27 -23.38
N ALA A 1105 -21.98 45.36 -24.34
CA ALA A 1105 -22.23 45.73 -25.74
C ALA A 1105 -23.59 46.47 -25.90
N ALA A 1106 -24.65 46.00 -25.23
CA ALA A 1106 -25.95 46.68 -25.24
C ALA A 1106 -25.98 48.04 -24.49
N ALA A 1107 -25.10 48.23 -23.48
CA ALA A 1107 -24.97 49.48 -22.74
C ALA A 1107 -24.19 50.55 -23.53
N LYS A 1108 -23.30 50.16 -24.44
CA LYS A 1108 -22.62 51.09 -25.37
C LYS A 1108 -23.57 51.73 -26.39
N GLU A 1109 -24.72 51.12 -26.69
CA GLU A 1109 -25.75 51.71 -27.55
C GLU A 1109 -26.68 52.69 -26.80
N LYS A 1110 -26.74 52.67 -25.46
CA LYS A 1110 -27.73 53.42 -24.68
C LYS A 1110 -27.21 54.60 -23.87
N ASN A 1111 -25.90 54.86 -23.82
CA ASN A 1111 -25.38 56.05 -23.12
C ASN A 1111 -25.55 57.34 -23.94
N LYS A 1112 -26.79 57.85 -23.94
CA LYS A 1112 -27.11 59.26 -24.17
C LYS A 1112 -28.33 59.63 -23.31
N LYS A 1113 -28.17 59.65 -21.98
CA LYS A 1113 -28.74 60.66 -21.05
C LYS A 1113 -28.61 60.25 -19.58
N ASP A 1114 -27.95 61.14 -18.86
CA ASP A 1114 -28.13 61.61 -17.49
C ASP A 1114 -28.00 60.64 -16.30
N ALA A 1115 -27.03 61.02 -15.46
CA ALA A 1115 -26.85 60.63 -14.07
C ALA A 1115 -27.76 61.46 -13.15
N VAL A 1116 -28.23 60.89 -12.03
CA VAL A 1116 -28.23 61.46 -10.66
C VAL A 1116 -28.53 60.34 -9.64
N VAL A 1117 -27.98 60.57 -8.44
CA VAL A 1117 -27.79 59.85 -7.17
C VAL A 1117 -29.08 59.40 -6.44
N GLU A 1118 -29.04 58.28 -5.67
CA GLU A 1118 -29.44 58.22 -4.23
C GLU A 1118 -29.44 56.79 -3.60
N GLY A 1119 -28.95 56.73 -2.34
CA GLY A 1119 -29.66 56.13 -1.19
C GLY A 1119 -29.64 54.61 -0.94
N ALA A 1120 -29.03 54.20 0.17
CA ALA A 1120 -29.03 52.84 0.71
C ALA A 1120 -30.34 52.45 1.45
N VAL A 1121 -30.72 51.16 1.44
CA VAL A 1121 -31.47 50.50 2.54
C VAL A 1121 -31.04 49.02 2.62
N GLU A 1122 -30.66 48.58 3.82
CA GLU A 1122 -30.40 47.19 4.22
C GLU A 1122 -31.71 46.43 4.48
N GLY A 1123 -31.72 45.16 4.08
CA GLY A 1123 -32.70 44.17 4.52
C GLY A 1123 -32.02 42.79 4.53
N GLU A 1124 -31.88 42.20 5.70
CA GLU A 1124 -31.32 40.88 5.94
C GLU A 1124 -32.36 39.78 5.68
N GLU A 1125 -32.09 38.89 4.72
CA GLU A 1125 -32.61 37.51 4.69
C GLU A 1125 -31.46 36.55 4.30
N GLU A 1126 -31.30 35.47 5.07
CA GLU A 1126 -30.18 34.53 4.99
C GLU A 1126 -30.25 33.66 3.71
N GLY A 1127 -29.21 33.72 2.85
CA GLY A 1127 -28.90 32.65 1.87
C GLY A 1127 -28.75 33.05 0.39
N GLU A 1128 -29.19 34.24 -0.01
CA GLU A 1128 -29.14 34.70 -1.41
C GLU A 1128 -28.10 35.81 -1.62
N ALA A 1129 -27.12 35.58 -2.50
CA ALA A 1129 -26.18 36.62 -2.91
C ALA A 1129 -26.73 37.34 -4.15
N SER A 1130 -27.30 38.52 -3.95
CA SER A 1130 -27.65 39.46 -5.03
C SER A 1130 -26.37 40.17 -5.52
N ALA A 1131 -25.85 39.76 -6.67
CA ALA A 1131 -24.69 40.39 -7.31
C ALA A 1131 -25.10 41.19 -8.55
N THR A 1132 -24.56 42.39 -8.73
CA THR A 1132 -24.78 43.20 -9.94
C THR A 1132 -23.67 42.94 -10.96
N VAL A 1133 -23.99 42.29 -12.08
CA VAL A 1133 -23.02 41.99 -13.16
C VAL A 1133 -23.44 42.74 -14.42
N GLY A 1134 -22.61 43.68 -14.88
CA GLY A 1134 -22.90 44.50 -16.07
C GLY A 1134 -24.19 45.35 -15.96
N GLY A 1135 -24.57 45.77 -14.75
CA GLY A 1135 -25.77 46.59 -14.50
C GLY A 1135 -27.06 45.80 -14.26
N VAL A 1136 -27.03 44.46 -14.27
CA VAL A 1136 -28.20 43.60 -14.00
C VAL A 1136 -28.06 42.94 -12.63
N LYS A 1137 -29.14 42.96 -11.83
CA LYS A 1137 -29.23 42.25 -10.55
C LYS A 1137 -29.37 40.74 -10.83
N VAL A 1138 -28.36 39.97 -10.44
CA VAL A 1138 -28.28 38.51 -10.60
C VAL A 1138 -28.36 37.89 -9.21
N ASN A 1139 -29.31 36.98 -9.02
CA ASN A 1139 -29.44 36.25 -7.77
C ASN A 1139 -28.73 34.90 -7.90
N ILE A 1140 -27.66 34.70 -7.14
CA ILE A 1140 -26.87 33.47 -7.17
C ILE A 1140 -27.09 32.72 -5.86
N GLN A 1141 -27.77 31.58 -5.95
CA GLN A 1141 -27.97 30.65 -4.85
C GLN A 1141 -27.05 29.45 -5.06
N ARG A 1142 -26.20 29.14 -4.08
CA ARG A 1142 -25.30 27.99 -4.14
C ARG A 1142 -25.95 26.81 -3.45
N PHE A 1143 -26.04 25.68 -4.15
CA PHE A 1143 -26.44 24.43 -3.53
C PHE A 1143 -25.26 23.80 -2.84
N LYS A 1144 -25.56 23.34 -1.66
CA LYS A 1144 -24.62 23.22 -0.59
C LYS A 1144 -24.56 21.70 -0.30
N GLY A 1145 -25.68 21.04 -0.03
CA GLY A 1145 -25.84 19.58 -0.04
C GLY A 1145 -27.29 19.22 -0.36
N LEU A 1146 -27.60 17.95 -0.57
CA LEU A 1146 -28.96 17.55 -0.99
C LEU A 1146 -30.04 17.88 0.06
N GLY A 1147 -29.67 17.87 1.35
CA GLY A 1147 -30.57 18.22 2.45
C GLY A 1147 -30.91 19.71 2.58
N GLU A 1148 -30.19 20.60 1.88
CA GLU A 1148 -30.44 22.05 1.91
C GLU A 1148 -31.24 22.57 0.70
N MET A 1149 -31.59 21.69 -0.24
CA MET A 1149 -32.46 22.06 -1.36
C MET A 1149 -33.92 21.98 -0.90
N ASN A 1150 -34.68 23.06 -1.13
CA ASN A 1150 -36.12 23.00 -0.92
C ASN A 1150 -36.72 21.92 -1.84
N PRO A 1151 -37.87 21.30 -1.47
CA PRO A 1151 -38.51 20.25 -2.25
C PRO A 1151 -38.64 20.55 -3.75
N GLU A 1152 -39.00 21.79 -4.10
CA GLU A 1152 -39.14 22.27 -5.49
C GLU A 1152 -37.79 22.33 -6.22
N GLN A 1153 -36.72 22.70 -5.52
CA GLN A 1153 -35.38 22.80 -6.09
C GLN A 1153 -34.74 21.42 -6.28
N LEU A 1154 -34.96 20.52 -5.33
CA LEU A 1154 -34.55 19.12 -5.46
C LEU A 1154 -35.27 18.45 -6.64
N TRP A 1155 -36.55 18.75 -6.81
CA TRP A 1155 -37.32 18.34 -8.00
C TRP A 1155 -36.68 18.83 -9.29
N GLU A 1156 -36.54 20.15 -9.47
CA GLU A 1156 -36.05 20.75 -10.72
C GLU A 1156 -34.63 20.30 -11.14
N THR A 1157 -33.84 19.78 -10.21
CA THR A 1157 -32.40 19.54 -10.42
C THR A 1157 -32.01 18.08 -10.43
N THR A 1158 -32.47 17.26 -9.47
CA THR A 1158 -32.01 15.88 -9.29
C THR A 1158 -33.12 14.85 -9.43
N MET A 1159 -34.40 15.26 -9.39
CA MET A 1159 -35.52 14.33 -9.43
C MET A 1159 -36.37 14.41 -10.69
N ASP A 1160 -36.43 15.55 -11.39
CA ASP A 1160 -37.17 15.72 -12.65
C ASP A 1160 -36.53 14.90 -13.78
N PRO A 1161 -37.25 13.90 -14.37
CA PRO A 1161 -36.76 13.09 -15.47
C PRO A 1161 -36.29 13.87 -16.71
N GLU A 1162 -36.83 15.06 -16.97
CA GLU A 1162 -36.48 15.85 -18.16
C GLU A 1162 -35.21 16.69 -17.97
N ARG A 1163 -34.82 16.99 -16.72
CA ARG A 1163 -33.76 17.96 -16.41
C ARG A 1163 -32.57 17.38 -15.65
N ARG A 1164 -32.76 16.27 -14.95
CA ARG A 1164 -31.72 15.67 -14.09
C ARG A 1164 -30.56 15.07 -14.88
N LEU A 1165 -29.37 15.11 -14.28
CA LEU A 1165 -28.20 14.37 -14.75
C LEU A 1165 -27.95 13.15 -13.87
N MET A 1166 -27.81 11.98 -14.49
CA MET A 1166 -27.51 10.73 -13.81
C MET A 1166 -26.39 9.98 -14.53
N LYS A 1167 -25.50 9.36 -13.75
CA LYS A 1167 -24.50 8.43 -14.29
C LYS A 1167 -25.04 7.02 -14.17
N LEU A 1168 -25.17 6.30 -15.29
CA LEU A 1168 -25.47 4.87 -15.29
C LEU A 1168 -24.27 4.08 -14.76
N VAL A 1169 -24.51 3.14 -13.85
CA VAL A 1169 -23.48 2.23 -13.35
C VAL A 1169 -23.36 1.05 -14.31
N THR A 1170 -22.16 0.84 -14.85
CA THR A 1170 -21.86 -0.31 -15.73
C THR A 1170 -21.23 -1.46 -14.94
N VAL A 1171 -21.21 -2.65 -15.55
CA VAL A 1171 -20.49 -3.81 -15.00
C VAL A 1171 -19.03 -3.47 -14.77
N ASP A 1172 -18.39 -2.73 -15.68
CA ASP A 1172 -17.01 -2.28 -15.51
C ASP A 1172 -16.84 -1.33 -14.32
N ASP A 1173 -17.79 -0.41 -14.08
CA ASP A 1173 -17.71 0.51 -12.94
C ASP A 1173 -17.89 -0.23 -11.60
N ALA A 1174 -18.74 -1.25 -11.58
CA ALA A 1174 -19.01 -2.08 -10.41
C ALA A 1174 -17.90 -3.11 -10.17
N ALA A 1175 -17.39 -3.73 -11.23
CA ALA A 1175 -16.23 -4.62 -11.19
C ALA A 1175 -14.97 -3.84 -10.83
N LYS A 1176 -14.77 -2.61 -11.29
CA LYS A 1176 -13.70 -1.73 -10.80
C LYS A 1176 -13.88 -1.37 -9.34
N ALA A 1177 -15.11 -1.14 -8.87
CA ALA A 1177 -15.35 -0.88 -7.45
C ALA A 1177 -15.04 -2.11 -6.60
N ASP A 1178 -15.41 -3.30 -7.06
CA ASP A 1178 -15.12 -4.60 -6.43
C ASP A 1178 -13.63 -4.95 -6.50
N GLU A 1179 -12.97 -4.73 -7.65
CA GLU A 1179 -11.54 -4.89 -7.86
C GLU A 1179 -10.75 -3.89 -7.01
N ILE A 1180 -11.16 -2.62 -6.92
CA ILE A 1180 -10.57 -1.65 -6.00
C ILE A 1180 -10.77 -2.11 -4.55
N PHE A 1181 -11.90 -2.75 -4.22
CA PHE A 1181 -12.13 -3.31 -2.89
C PHE A 1181 -11.25 -4.53 -2.63
N ASP A 1182 -11.08 -5.44 -3.58
CA ASP A 1182 -10.20 -6.61 -3.49
C ASP A 1182 -8.72 -6.20 -3.45
N ILE A 1183 -8.34 -5.20 -4.24
CA ILE A 1183 -7.00 -4.62 -4.27
C ILE A 1183 -6.68 -3.83 -2.99
N LEU A 1184 -7.60 -3.01 -2.47
CA LEU A 1184 -7.36 -2.14 -1.30
C LEU A 1184 -7.71 -2.79 0.05
N MET A 1185 -8.66 -3.73 0.07
CA MET A 1185 -9.20 -4.39 1.27
C MET A 1185 -9.07 -5.92 1.26
N GLY A 1186 -8.67 -6.54 0.15
CA GLY A 1186 -8.30 -7.95 0.06
C GLY A 1186 -6.89 -8.24 0.60
N ASP A 1187 -6.58 -9.52 0.79
CA ASP A 1187 -5.41 -9.94 1.58
C ASP A 1187 -4.11 -10.02 0.75
N GLU A 1188 -4.17 -9.79 -0.57
CA GLU A 1188 -3.00 -9.86 -1.47
C GLU A 1188 -2.26 -8.51 -1.62
N VAL A 1189 -1.01 -8.48 -1.17
CA VAL A 1189 -0.14 -7.28 -1.18
C VAL A 1189 0.45 -7.00 -2.58
N GLU A 1190 0.70 -8.03 -3.38
CA GLU A 1190 1.40 -7.94 -4.66
C GLU A 1190 0.55 -7.33 -5.79
N PRO A 1191 -0.74 -7.68 -5.96
CA PRO A 1191 -1.65 -7.03 -6.91
C PRO A 1191 -1.89 -5.55 -6.53
N ARG A 1192 -1.99 -5.23 -5.23
CA ARG A 1192 -2.06 -3.86 -4.69
C ARG A 1192 -0.85 -3.04 -5.09
N LYS A 1193 0.35 -3.60 -4.91
CA LYS A 1193 1.61 -2.98 -5.30
C LYS A 1193 1.74 -2.82 -6.81
N ARG A 1194 1.35 -3.83 -7.60
CA ARG A 1194 1.32 -3.76 -9.07
C ARG A 1194 0.33 -2.72 -9.56
N PHE A 1195 -0.91 -2.67 -9.06
CA PHE A 1195 -1.90 -1.65 -9.45
C PHE A 1195 -1.38 -0.22 -9.26
N ILE A 1196 -0.72 0.04 -8.12
CA ILE A 1196 -0.05 1.31 -7.81
C ILE A 1196 1.10 1.58 -8.79
N GLN A 1197 1.91 0.57 -9.12
CA GLN A 1197 3.04 0.68 -10.05
C GLN A 1197 2.62 0.81 -11.53
N THR A 1198 1.55 0.14 -11.95
CA THR A 1198 1.07 0.11 -13.34
C THR A 1198 0.35 1.41 -13.70
N HIS A 1199 -0.38 2.01 -12.76
CA HIS A 1199 -1.02 3.33 -12.95
C HIS A 1199 -0.10 4.52 -12.64
N ALA A 1200 1.13 4.26 -12.16
CA ALA A 1200 2.14 5.27 -11.86
C ALA A 1200 2.49 6.16 -13.07
N LYS A 1201 2.39 5.65 -14.31
CA LYS A 1201 2.78 6.40 -15.54
C LYS A 1201 1.68 7.28 -16.15
N SER A 1202 0.40 7.04 -15.87
CA SER A 1202 -0.70 7.96 -16.27
C SER A 1202 -0.90 9.11 -15.27
N VAL A 1203 -0.29 8.98 -14.09
CA VAL A 1203 -0.18 10.03 -13.09
C VAL A 1203 0.96 10.96 -13.51
N LYS A 1204 0.64 12.18 -13.92
CA LYS A 1204 1.62 13.27 -14.00
C LYS A 1204 1.99 13.67 -12.58
N ASN A 1205 2.87 12.88 -11.97
CA ASN A 1205 3.85 13.23 -10.94
C ASN A 1205 4.22 11.96 -10.16
N LEU A 1206 5.35 11.37 -10.52
CA LEU A 1206 6.22 10.67 -9.59
C LEU A 1206 7.59 10.58 -10.26
N ASP A 1207 8.64 10.99 -9.55
CA ASP A 1207 10.00 10.64 -9.92
C ASP A 1207 10.75 10.13 -8.69
N VAL A 1208 11.28 8.91 -8.89
CA VAL A 1208 12.39 8.18 -8.23
C VAL A 1208 12.39 8.05 -6.71
#